data_AF-A0A7V7WSQ5-F1
#
_entry.id   AF-A0A7V7WSQ5-F1
#
_cell.length_a   1.000
_cell.length_b   1.000
_cell.length_c   1.000
_cell.angle_alpha   90.00
_cell.angle_beta   90.00
_cell.angle_gamma   90.00
#
_symmetry.space_group_name_H-M   'P 1'
#
loop_
_entity.id
_entity.type
_entity.pdbx_description
1 polymer ?
#
loop_
_entity_poly.entity_id
_entity_poly.type
_entity_poly.pdbx_seq_one_letter_code
_entity_poly.pdbx_strand_id
1 'polypeptide(L)'
;MDFRIADTFTDSLARLTGEEQKAVKTTAFDLQLNPASPGLSFHKLDRAKDKNFWSVRVGSDIRLIVHRSESSLLLCYVDHHDKAYEWAERRKLETHPKTGAAQLVEIRETVREIVVPVVVQGALPMPASAAEVAAAKPLFLNVPDDELLGYGVPPEWLSDVKRATEDSLLALADHLPAEAAEALLELATGGKPRVPAPSAVSPFDHPDAQRRFRVMGNVEELQRALDYPWEKWTVFLHPEQRQWVERDYAGPARVAGSAGTGKTIVALHRAAHLARTNPDARVLLATFTDTLASALQSKLNRLLTSEPRLAERIDVFSLDAIGLRLYKTHVGPARLATRDDIRQLLDAAAGAVPGHKFGRRFLLAEWEHVVDAWQLDRWEAYRDVVRLGRKTRLPEAQRAVLWAIFERVRAGLRDQGLVTASGLFTALASALKARRNPVFDFAVVDEAQDVGVAHLRFLVALAGGEGAVRPNALFFAGDLGQRIFQQPFSWKSLGVDVRGRSRTLRVNYRTSHQIRSQADRLLGPTVTDADGNTEDRSDAVSVFNGPPPSLRVLSDAAEESAVVADWLAECANAGIHLHEMAVFVRSGAQIGRAEEALRIVGLPCRILDDHVATEPEHVSVCTMHLAKGLEFRAVAVMACDDEIIPLQERIETVGDDGDLQEVYDTERQLLYVACTRARDRLLVTGTAPASEFMDDLEGS
;
A
#
# COMPACT_ATOMS: atom_id res chain seq x y z
N MET A 1 -11.85 -35.04 11.51
CA MET A 1 -10.40 -34.81 11.61
C MET A 1 -10.20 -33.39 11.14
N ASP A 2 -9.64 -32.53 11.99
CA ASP A 2 -9.41 -31.13 11.64
C ASP A 2 -8.22 -31.05 10.69
N PHE A 3 -8.47 -30.67 9.44
CA PHE A 3 -7.42 -30.45 8.45
C PHE A 3 -6.94 -29.01 8.56
N ARG A 4 -5.63 -28.81 8.76
CA ARG A 4 -5.03 -27.49 8.96
C ARG A 4 -3.86 -27.27 8.02
N ILE A 5 -3.56 -26.02 7.70
CA ILE A 5 -2.38 -25.63 6.93
C ILE A 5 -1.60 -24.56 7.70
N ALA A 6 -0.28 -24.75 7.79
CA ALA A 6 0.67 -23.76 8.29
C ALA A 6 1.04 -22.73 7.21
N ASP A 7 1.32 -21.51 7.63
CA ASP A 7 1.96 -20.47 6.82
C ASP A 7 3.29 -20.96 6.19
N THR A 8 4.13 -21.63 6.97
CA THR A 8 5.40 -22.22 6.51
C THR A 8 5.23 -23.22 5.37
N PHE A 9 4.09 -23.90 5.27
CA PHE A 9 3.77 -24.76 4.13
C PHE A 9 3.44 -23.94 2.88
N THR A 10 2.72 -22.84 3.04
CA THR A 10 2.34 -21.97 1.92
C THR A 10 3.55 -21.26 1.34
N ASP A 11 4.44 -20.77 2.19
CA ASP A 11 5.69 -20.10 1.78
C ASP A 11 6.64 -21.07 1.09
N SER A 12 6.76 -22.30 1.62
CA SER A 12 7.64 -23.30 1.04
C SER A 12 7.11 -23.86 -0.29
N LEU A 13 5.78 -24.01 -0.43
CA LEU A 13 5.12 -24.38 -1.67
C LEU A 13 5.42 -23.38 -2.79
N ALA A 14 5.40 -22.07 -2.49
CA ALA A 14 5.64 -21.02 -3.48
C ALA A 14 7.08 -21.02 -4.06
N ARG A 15 8.05 -21.65 -3.36
CA ARG A 15 9.44 -21.75 -3.82
C ARG A 15 9.70 -22.91 -4.78
N LEU A 16 8.75 -23.85 -4.91
CA LEU A 16 8.88 -24.99 -5.80
C LEU A 16 8.53 -24.62 -7.25
N THR A 17 8.98 -25.44 -8.22
CA THR A 17 8.62 -25.26 -9.63
C THR A 17 7.13 -25.54 -9.87
N GLY A 18 6.57 -25.07 -10.99
CA GLY A 18 5.14 -25.24 -11.29
C GLY A 18 4.67 -26.69 -11.34
N GLU A 19 5.51 -27.61 -11.84
CA GLU A 19 5.19 -29.05 -11.87
C GLU A 19 5.20 -29.67 -10.46
N GLU A 20 6.19 -29.31 -9.64
CA GLU A 20 6.29 -29.75 -8.25
C GLU A 20 5.13 -29.21 -7.40
N GLN A 21 4.78 -27.93 -7.57
CA GLN A 21 3.61 -27.33 -6.93
C GLN A 21 2.35 -28.13 -7.27
N LYS A 22 2.12 -28.45 -8.55
CA LYS A 22 0.94 -29.23 -8.98
C LYS A 22 0.90 -30.61 -8.32
N ALA A 23 2.05 -31.29 -8.22
CA ALA A 23 2.14 -32.58 -7.55
C ALA A 23 1.82 -32.46 -6.05
N VAL A 24 2.41 -31.48 -5.36
CA VAL A 24 2.18 -31.23 -3.92
C VAL A 24 0.72 -30.90 -3.65
N LYS A 25 0.11 -30.04 -4.47
CA LYS A 25 -1.30 -29.68 -4.35
C LYS A 25 -2.19 -30.91 -4.47
N THR A 26 -1.94 -31.74 -5.49
CA THR A 26 -2.67 -33.01 -5.71
C THR A 26 -2.56 -33.92 -4.48
N THR A 27 -1.36 -34.09 -3.93
CA THR A 27 -1.16 -34.87 -2.70
C THR A 27 -1.87 -34.25 -1.48
N ALA A 28 -1.89 -32.92 -1.35
CA ALA A 28 -2.61 -32.24 -0.28
C ALA A 28 -4.13 -32.44 -0.38
N PHE A 29 -4.70 -32.44 -1.59
CA PHE A 29 -6.12 -32.78 -1.82
C PHE A 29 -6.44 -34.21 -1.45
N ASP A 30 -5.61 -35.16 -1.89
CA ASP A 30 -5.78 -36.58 -1.59
C ASP A 30 -5.75 -36.83 -0.07
N LEU A 31 -4.88 -36.11 0.65
CA LEU A 31 -4.79 -36.15 2.12
C LEU A 31 -6.02 -35.58 2.82
N GLN A 32 -6.67 -34.54 2.28
CA GLN A 32 -7.90 -33.99 2.87
C GLN A 32 -9.11 -34.90 2.60
N LEU A 33 -9.18 -35.49 1.39
CA LEU A 33 -10.27 -36.36 0.97
C LEU A 33 -10.23 -37.73 1.65
N ASN A 34 -9.05 -38.35 1.72
CA ASN A 34 -8.87 -39.66 2.35
C ASN A 34 -7.46 -39.82 2.96
N PRO A 35 -7.28 -39.43 4.23
CA PRO A 35 -6.00 -39.57 4.95
C PRO A 35 -5.51 -41.01 5.11
N ALA A 36 -6.34 -42.01 4.83
CA ALA A 36 -6.04 -43.44 4.95
C ALA A 36 -5.84 -44.15 3.59
N SER A 37 -5.71 -43.38 2.49
CA SER A 37 -5.51 -43.95 1.16
C SER A 37 -4.22 -44.79 1.09
N PRO A 38 -4.26 -46.05 0.60
CA PRO A 38 -3.09 -46.95 0.54
C PRO A 38 -1.91 -46.45 -0.31
N GLY A 39 -2.11 -45.44 -1.17
CA GLY A 39 -1.07 -44.86 -2.02
C GLY A 39 -0.21 -43.77 -1.34
N LEU A 40 -0.58 -43.33 -0.14
CA LEU A 40 0.12 -42.27 0.59
C LEU A 40 0.97 -42.89 1.72
N SER A 41 2.25 -43.16 1.44
CA SER A 41 3.17 -43.69 2.43
C SER A 41 3.59 -42.60 3.42
N PHE A 42 3.02 -42.64 4.62
CA PHE A 42 3.48 -41.84 5.75
C PHE A 42 4.76 -42.46 6.33
N HIS A 43 5.85 -41.70 6.30
CA HIS A 43 7.12 -42.05 6.90
C HIS A 43 7.30 -41.27 8.20
N LYS A 44 7.44 -41.98 9.31
CA LYS A 44 7.74 -41.34 10.59
C LYS A 44 9.17 -40.81 10.57
N LEU A 45 9.39 -39.59 11.04
CA LEU A 45 10.72 -39.00 11.13
C LEU A 45 11.37 -39.40 12.46
N ASP A 46 12.28 -40.36 12.42
CA ASP A 46 12.92 -40.91 13.63
C ASP A 46 13.89 -39.92 14.31
N ARG A 47 14.41 -38.96 13.55
CA ARG A 47 15.33 -37.92 14.02
C ARG A 47 14.64 -36.61 14.44
N ALA A 48 13.34 -36.47 14.17
CA ALA A 48 12.60 -35.30 14.60
C ALA A 48 12.38 -35.32 16.12
N LYS A 49 12.65 -34.19 16.77
CA LYS A 49 12.42 -34.03 18.22
C LYS A 49 10.92 -34.09 18.57
N ASP A 50 10.06 -33.71 17.62
CA ASP A 50 8.62 -33.93 17.71
C ASP A 50 8.22 -35.29 17.12
N LYS A 51 7.63 -36.16 17.97
CA LYS A 51 7.22 -37.52 17.60
C LYS A 51 6.01 -37.56 16.67
N ASN A 52 5.32 -36.43 16.51
CA ASN A 52 4.11 -36.31 15.70
C ASN A 52 4.38 -35.74 14.31
N PHE A 53 5.64 -35.47 13.94
CA PHE A 53 6.00 -35.16 12.56
C PHE A 53 6.14 -36.43 11.71
N TRP A 54 5.51 -36.36 10.54
CA TRP A 54 5.55 -37.39 9.52
C TRP A 54 5.90 -36.75 8.18
N SER A 55 6.55 -37.51 7.32
CA SER A 55 6.81 -37.13 5.93
C SER A 55 5.90 -37.92 5.01
N VAL A 56 5.28 -37.23 4.06
CA VAL A 56 4.50 -37.82 2.96
C VAL A 56 5.28 -37.61 1.66
N ARG A 57 5.41 -38.70 0.91
CA ARG A 57 6.09 -38.68 -0.39
C ARG A 57 5.16 -38.12 -1.46
N VAL A 58 5.57 -37.01 -2.09
CA VAL A 58 4.85 -36.39 -3.21
C VAL A 58 5.40 -36.86 -4.56
N GLY A 59 6.72 -37.11 -4.64
CA GLY A 59 7.41 -37.54 -5.85
C GLY A 59 8.71 -38.30 -5.57
N SER A 60 9.66 -38.28 -6.51
CA SER A 60 11.01 -38.84 -6.30
C SER A 60 11.74 -38.09 -5.19
N ASP A 61 11.81 -36.77 -5.29
CA ASP A 61 12.61 -35.91 -4.42
C ASP A 61 11.78 -35.04 -3.46
N ILE A 62 10.56 -34.65 -3.82
CA ILE A 62 9.74 -33.77 -2.96
C ILE A 62 9.13 -34.54 -1.77
N ARG A 63 9.17 -33.90 -0.60
CA ARG A 63 8.61 -34.39 0.67
C ARG A 63 7.75 -33.33 1.34
N LEU A 64 6.54 -33.75 1.71
CA LEU A 64 5.57 -32.96 2.46
C LEU A 64 5.65 -33.33 3.94
N ILE A 65 6.00 -32.38 4.80
CA ILE A 65 6.04 -32.56 6.25
C ILE A 65 4.67 -32.23 6.83
N VAL A 66 4.11 -33.17 7.59
CA VAL A 66 2.82 -33.06 8.25
C VAL A 66 2.93 -33.37 9.73
N HIS A 67 2.19 -32.64 10.55
CA HIS A 67 1.99 -32.97 11.96
C HIS A 67 0.65 -33.68 12.14
N ARG A 68 0.68 -34.92 12.64
CA ARG A 68 -0.49 -35.79 12.74
C ARG A 68 -0.78 -36.16 14.20
N SER A 69 -2.00 -35.90 14.65
CA SER A 69 -2.55 -36.38 15.94
C SER A 69 -3.82 -37.20 15.72
N GLU A 70 -4.43 -37.73 16.80
CA GLU A 70 -5.65 -38.53 16.71
C GLU A 70 -6.84 -37.78 16.10
N SER A 71 -6.89 -36.45 16.26
CA SER A 71 -8.01 -35.60 15.81
C SER A 71 -7.64 -34.57 14.75
N SER A 72 -6.36 -34.36 14.42
CA SER A 72 -5.89 -33.29 13.53
C SER A 72 -4.81 -33.76 12.55
N LEU A 73 -4.85 -33.21 11.34
CA LEU A 73 -3.78 -33.32 10.34
C LEU A 73 -3.39 -31.91 9.90
N LEU A 74 -2.15 -31.51 10.16
CA LEU A 74 -1.61 -30.19 9.85
C LEU A 74 -0.52 -30.31 8.78
N LEU A 75 -0.67 -29.60 7.66
CA LEU A 75 0.40 -29.45 6.67
C LEU A 75 1.39 -28.39 7.16
N CYS A 76 2.65 -28.76 7.35
CA CYS A 76 3.64 -27.92 8.02
C CYS A 76 4.67 -27.32 7.05
N TYR A 77 5.21 -28.10 6.13
CA TYR A 77 6.30 -27.64 5.24
C TYR A 77 6.44 -28.54 4.02
N VAL A 78 6.96 -28.04 2.90
CA VAL A 78 7.26 -28.85 1.72
C VAL A 78 8.56 -28.43 1.05
N ASP A 79 9.44 -29.38 0.75
CA ASP A 79 10.70 -29.11 0.05
C ASP A 79 11.27 -30.41 -0.54
N HIS A 80 12.43 -30.29 -1.17
CA HIS A 80 13.29 -31.41 -1.55
C HIS A 80 13.69 -32.20 -0.31
N HIS A 81 13.92 -33.50 -0.50
CA HIS A 81 14.00 -34.50 0.57
C HIS A 81 14.83 -34.06 1.78
N ASP A 82 16.08 -33.69 1.56
CA ASP A 82 17.03 -33.40 2.62
C ASP A 82 16.66 -32.13 3.38
N LYS A 83 16.24 -31.07 2.67
CA LYS A 83 15.82 -29.80 3.28
C LYS A 83 14.53 -29.95 4.08
N ALA A 84 13.58 -30.74 3.59
CA ALA A 84 12.33 -31.00 4.28
C ALA A 84 12.56 -31.75 5.60
N TYR A 85 13.51 -32.69 5.62
CA TYR A 85 13.84 -33.47 6.80
C TYR A 85 14.63 -32.60 7.79
N GLU A 86 15.61 -31.84 7.31
CA GLU A 86 16.37 -30.89 8.14
C GLU A 86 15.45 -29.84 8.80
N TRP A 87 14.45 -29.33 8.07
CA TRP A 87 13.45 -28.41 8.61
C TRP A 87 12.67 -29.03 9.77
N ALA A 88 12.22 -30.29 9.61
CA ALA A 88 11.44 -31.00 10.60
C ALA A 88 12.26 -31.45 11.81
N GLU A 89 13.53 -31.81 11.61
CA GLU A 89 14.46 -32.20 12.69
C GLU A 89 14.74 -31.04 13.64
N ARG A 90 14.77 -29.81 13.11
CA ARG A 90 15.07 -28.59 13.86
C ARG A 90 13.86 -27.93 14.48
N ARG A 91 12.63 -28.46 14.32
CA ARG A 91 11.42 -27.77 14.78
C ARG A 91 10.52 -28.68 15.63
N LYS A 92 9.66 -28.06 16.42
CA LYS A 92 8.60 -28.75 17.18
C LYS A 92 7.36 -27.88 17.28
N LEU A 93 6.19 -28.51 17.29
CA LEU A 93 4.92 -27.83 17.53
C LEU A 93 4.66 -27.82 19.04
N GLU A 94 4.64 -26.63 19.65
CA GLU A 94 4.38 -26.46 21.08
C GLU A 94 3.28 -25.43 21.35
N THR A 95 2.64 -25.56 22.51
CA THR A 95 1.72 -24.53 23.01
C THR A 95 2.50 -23.62 23.93
N HIS A 96 2.54 -22.33 23.61
CA HIS A 96 3.31 -21.37 24.35
C HIS A 96 2.78 -21.24 25.80
N PRO A 97 3.64 -21.31 26.84
CA PRO A 97 3.20 -21.49 28.23
C PRO A 97 2.42 -20.30 28.81
N LYS A 98 2.65 -19.08 28.29
CA LYS A 98 2.01 -17.85 28.79
C LYS A 98 0.84 -17.35 27.94
N THR A 99 1.02 -17.27 26.62
CA THR A 99 -0.04 -16.86 25.67
C THR A 99 -1.05 -17.98 25.37
N GLY A 100 -0.67 -19.26 25.53
CA GLY A 100 -1.53 -20.40 25.21
C GLY A 100 -1.68 -20.65 23.70
N ALA A 101 -0.95 -19.93 22.85
CA ALA A 101 -1.00 -20.08 21.39
C ALA A 101 -0.14 -21.27 20.91
N ALA A 102 -0.64 -22.03 19.94
CA ALA A 102 0.19 -23.01 19.22
C ALA A 102 1.26 -22.29 18.37
N GLN A 103 2.49 -22.81 18.39
CA GLN A 103 3.66 -22.26 17.68
C GLN A 103 4.58 -23.38 17.15
N LEU A 104 5.17 -23.18 15.98
CA LEU A 104 6.29 -23.99 15.48
C LEU A 104 7.59 -23.33 15.93
N VAL A 105 8.29 -23.94 16.88
CA VAL A 105 9.51 -23.40 17.49
C VAL A 105 10.72 -24.13 16.92
N GLU A 106 11.76 -23.38 16.53
CA GLU A 106 13.05 -23.93 16.12
C GLU A 106 13.90 -24.26 17.36
N ILE A 107 14.31 -25.52 17.48
CA ILE A 107 15.05 -26.07 18.60
C ILE A 107 16.55 -26.01 18.30
N ARG A 108 17.33 -25.38 19.17
CA ARG A 108 18.79 -25.39 19.05
C ARG A 108 19.37 -26.77 19.38
N GLU A 109 20.24 -27.27 18.50
CA GLU A 109 21.26 -28.24 18.89
C GLU A 109 22.47 -27.49 19.41
N THR A 110 22.97 -27.91 20.57
CA THR A 110 24.12 -27.34 21.24
C THR A 110 25.33 -27.33 20.30
N VAL A 111 25.93 -26.14 20.13
CA VAL A 111 27.19 -25.85 19.43
C VAL A 111 27.10 -25.72 17.89
N ARG A 112 26.56 -24.61 17.41
CA ARG A 112 27.25 -23.74 16.44
C ARG A 112 26.96 -22.29 16.80
N GLU A 113 28.00 -21.56 17.21
CA GLU A 113 27.97 -20.09 17.16
C GLU A 113 27.47 -19.69 15.77
N ILE A 114 26.55 -18.72 15.73
CA ILE A 114 26.12 -18.09 14.49
C ILE A 114 27.35 -17.34 13.96
N VAL A 115 28.21 -18.04 13.20
CA VAL A 115 29.18 -17.38 12.35
C VAL A 115 28.38 -16.93 11.14
N VAL A 116 27.98 -15.67 11.16
CA VAL A 116 27.48 -14.95 9.99
C VAL A 116 28.55 -15.08 8.90
N PRO A 117 28.32 -15.81 7.79
CA PRO A 117 29.24 -15.75 6.67
C PRO A 117 28.99 -14.42 5.98
N VAL A 118 29.79 -13.40 6.33
CA VAL A 118 29.90 -12.19 5.51
C VAL A 118 30.60 -12.63 4.23
N VAL A 119 29.83 -12.79 3.14
CA VAL A 119 30.41 -12.96 1.81
C VAL A 119 30.93 -11.58 1.37
N VAL A 120 32.18 -11.28 1.74
CA VAL A 120 32.91 -10.12 1.23
C VAL A 120 33.47 -10.48 -0.13
N GLN A 121 32.86 -10.00 -1.21
CA GLN A 121 33.54 -9.87 -2.50
C GLN A 121 34.13 -8.45 -2.59
N GLY A 122 35.46 -8.35 -2.43
CA GLY A 122 36.23 -7.12 -2.71
C GLY A 122 37.16 -6.68 -1.57
N ALA A 123 38.46 -6.94 -1.73
CA ALA A 123 39.65 -6.49 -0.98
C ALA A 123 39.50 -5.64 0.32
N LEU A 124 39.72 -6.30 1.47
CA LEU A 124 40.27 -5.91 2.80
C LEU A 124 40.25 -4.43 3.27
N PRO A 125 39.87 -4.17 4.55
CA PRO A 125 40.71 -4.55 5.71
C PRO A 125 40.11 -5.66 6.61
N MET A 126 40.94 -6.12 7.56
CA MET A 126 40.77 -7.29 8.43
C MET A 126 39.39 -7.46 9.11
N PRO A 127 38.98 -8.69 9.46
CA PRO A 127 37.81 -8.93 10.29
C PRO A 127 37.94 -8.20 11.63
N ALA A 128 36.90 -7.46 12.01
CA ALA A 128 36.74 -6.83 13.32
C ALA A 128 37.08 -7.85 14.42
N SER A 129 37.91 -7.43 15.39
CA SER A 129 38.28 -8.32 16.50
C SER A 129 37.05 -8.65 17.34
N ALA A 130 37.03 -9.83 17.97
CA ALA A 130 35.96 -10.25 18.89
C ALA A 130 35.68 -9.25 20.05
N ALA A 131 36.54 -8.24 20.25
CA ALA A 131 36.34 -7.16 21.20
C ALA A 131 35.37 -6.06 20.73
N GLU A 132 35.14 -5.87 19.42
CA GLU A 132 34.22 -4.84 18.90
C GLU A 132 32.75 -5.30 18.92
N VAL A 133 32.50 -6.60 18.74
CA VAL A 133 31.16 -7.22 18.91
C VAL A 133 30.71 -7.19 20.38
N ALA A 134 31.66 -7.14 21.33
CA ALA A 134 31.37 -7.07 22.77
C ALA A 134 30.97 -5.68 23.27
N ALA A 135 31.03 -4.63 22.44
CA ALA A 135 30.74 -3.24 22.83
C ALA A 135 29.28 -2.79 22.56
N ALA A 136 28.47 -3.60 21.86
CA ALA A 136 27.09 -3.26 21.56
C ALA A 136 26.17 -3.48 22.77
N LYS A 137 25.40 -2.46 23.14
CA LYS A 137 24.47 -2.53 24.29
C LYS A 137 23.33 -3.51 23.97
N PRO A 138 23.08 -4.52 24.83
CA PRO A 138 21.94 -5.40 24.64
C PRO A 138 20.63 -4.63 24.86
N LEU A 139 19.71 -4.73 23.90
CA LEU A 139 18.47 -3.95 23.86
C LEU A 139 17.48 -4.33 24.96
N PHE A 140 17.44 -5.61 25.34
CA PHE A 140 16.41 -6.16 26.22
C PHE A 140 16.94 -6.59 27.60
N LEU A 141 18.16 -6.19 27.97
CA LEU A 141 18.78 -6.59 29.25
C LEU A 141 17.93 -6.18 30.46
N ASN A 142 17.23 -5.05 30.36
CA ASN A 142 16.41 -4.48 31.42
C ASN A 142 14.93 -4.94 31.38
N VAL A 143 14.53 -5.76 30.38
CA VAL A 143 13.16 -6.27 30.27
C VAL A 143 13.07 -7.61 31.01
N PRO A 144 12.10 -7.78 31.94
CA PRO A 144 11.97 -9.03 32.70
C PRO A 144 11.52 -10.18 31.79
N ASP A 145 12.00 -11.40 32.08
CA ASP A 145 11.70 -12.61 31.28
C ASP A 145 10.19 -12.87 31.19
N ASP A 146 9.47 -12.58 32.27
CA ASP A 146 8.03 -12.75 32.32
C ASP A 146 7.32 -11.84 31.29
N GLU A 147 7.83 -10.64 31.05
CA GLU A 147 7.27 -9.71 30.08
C GLU A 147 7.57 -10.16 28.64
N LEU A 148 8.80 -10.62 28.38
CA LEU A 148 9.19 -11.20 27.08
C LEU A 148 8.36 -12.46 26.73
N LEU A 149 8.13 -13.34 27.71
CA LEU A 149 7.20 -14.47 27.56
C LEU A 149 5.76 -14.00 27.32
N GLY A 150 5.37 -12.87 27.91
CA GLY A 150 4.05 -12.27 27.70
C GLY A 150 3.84 -11.82 26.26
N TYR A 151 4.91 -11.46 25.57
CA TYR A 151 4.93 -11.09 24.15
C TYR A 151 5.04 -12.29 23.20
N GLY A 152 5.01 -13.53 23.72
CA GLY A 152 5.01 -14.75 22.91
C GLY A 152 6.40 -15.24 22.49
N VAL A 153 7.48 -14.69 23.09
CA VAL A 153 8.86 -15.16 22.89
C VAL A 153 9.00 -16.58 23.45
N PRO A 154 9.40 -17.58 22.65
CA PRO A 154 9.58 -18.93 23.15
C PRO A 154 10.63 -19.00 24.28
N PRO A 155 10.42 -19.83 25.32
CA PRO A 155 11.37 -19.96 26.43
C PRO A 155 12.81 -20.26 26.00
N GLU A 156 12.96 -21.04 24.93
CA GLU A 156 14.27 -21.43 24.39
C GLU A 156 15.08 -20.26 23.80
N TRP A 157 14.42 -19.16 23.43
CA TRP A 157 15.04 -18.00 22.77
C TRP A 157 15.26 -16.80 23.70
N LEU A 158 14.77 -16.85 24.94
CA LEU A 158 14.88 -15.73 25.91
C LEU A 158 16.33 -15.28 26.13
N SER A 159 17.28 -16.21 26.21
CA SER A 159 18.69 -15.89 26.42
C SER A 159 19.33 -15.17 25.23
N ASP A 160 18.88 -15.46 24.01
CA ASP A 160 19.39 -14.84 22.79
C ASP A 160 18.72 -13.48 22.57
N VAL A 161 17.42 -13.37 22.85
CA VAL A 161 16.70 -12.09 22.92
C VAL A 161 17.38 -11.14 23.91
N LYS A 162 17.69 -11.58 25.13
CA LYS A 162 18.37 -10.72 26.12
C LYS A 162 19.77 -10.26 25.71
N ARG A 163 20.43 -11.00 24.83
CA ARG A 163 21.75 -10.66 24.27
C ARG A 163 21.65 -9.92 22.94
N ALA A 164 20.45 -9.75 22.39
CA ALA A 164 20.24 -9.10 21.12
C ALA A 164 20.60 -7.61 21.20
N THR A 165 21.25 -7.15 20.15
CA THR A 165 21.71 -5.79 19.89
C THR A 165 20.96 -5.24 18.68
N GLU A 166 21.11 -3.95 18.37
CA GLU A 166 20.49 -3.34 17.16
C GLU A 166 20.83 -4.12 15.88
N ASP A 167 22.09 -4.57 15.76
CA ASP A 167 22.56 -5.29 14.58
C ASP A 167 22.11 -6.76 14.51
N SER A 168 21.81 -7.38 15.66
CA SER A 168 21.49 -8.82 15.72
C SER A 168 20.00 -9.12 15.91
N LEU A 169 19.20 -8.13 16.31
CA LEU A 169 17.77 -8.29 16.56
C LEU A 169 16.99 -8.75 15.32
N LEU A 170 17.33 -8.24 14.14
CA LEU A 170 16.63 -8.60 12.90
C LEU A 170 16.92 -10.05 12.49
N ALA A 171 18.17 -10.49 12.61
CA ALA A 171 18.54 -11.88 12.35
C ALA A 171 17.88 -12.83 13.37
N LEU A 172 17.73 -12.39 14.62
CA LEU A 172 17.02 -13.14 15.65
C LEU A 172 15.51 -13.25 15.34
N ALA A 173 14.90 -12.16 14.85
CA ALA A 173 13.48 -12.10 14.52
C ALA A 173 13.07 -13.13 13.46
N ASP A 174 13.95 -13.45 12.50
CA ASP A 174 13.70 -14.47 11.46
C ASP A 174 13.50 -15.89 12.03
N HIS A 175 13.97 -16.14 13.25
CA HIS A 175 13.83 -17.43 13.94
C HIS A 175 12.70 -17.45 14.97
N LEU A 176 12.06 -16.31 15.22
CA LEU A 176 11.02 -16.17 16.22
C LEU A 176 9.62 -16.23 15.59
N PRO A 177 8.62 -16.65 16.37
CA PRO A 177 7.21 -16.45 16.03
C PRO A 177 6.93 -14.98 15.66
N ALA A 178 6.16 -14.72 14.59
CA ALA A 178 5.93 -13.36 14.07
C ALA A 178 5.48 -12.32 15.12
N GLU A 179 4.56 -12.64 16.05
CA GLU A 179 4.18 -11.72 17.14
C GLU A 179 5.33 -11.42 18.11
N ALA A 180 6.18 -12.40 18.38
CA ALA A 180 7.31 -12.23 19.27
C ALA A 180 8.37 -11.34 18.60
N ALA A 181 8.63 -11.57 17.31
CA ALA A 181 9.48 -10.71 16.51
C ALA A 181 8.96 -9.26 16.45
N GLU A 182 7.68 -9.06 16.12
CA GLU A 182 7.03 -7.75 16.09
C GLU A 182 7.09 -7.04 17.45
N ALA A 183 6.79 -7.73 18.54
CA ALA A 183 6.82 -7.17 19.88
C ALA A 183 8.25 -6.81 20.34
N LEU A 184 9.25 -7.61 19.99
CA LEU A 184 10.64 -7.26 20.28
C LEU A 184 11.12 -6.06 19.47
N LEU A 185 10.70 -5.95 18.21
CA LEU A 185 11.00 -4.79 17.38
C LEU A 185 10.33 -3.52 17.94
N GLU A 186 9.08 -3.61 18.40
CA GLU A 186 8.38 -2.50 19.05
C GLU A 186 9.03 -2.10 20.40
N LEU A 187 9.51 -3.06 21.19
CA LEU A 187 10.27 -2.75 22.41
C LEU A 187 11.61 -2.07 22.10
N ALA A 188 12.32 -2.51 21.05
CA ALA A 188 13.61 -1.97 20.66
C ALA A 188 13.54 -0.49 20.21
N THR A 189 12.40 -0.08 19.64
CA THR A 189 12.15 1.31 19.23
C THR A 189 11.54 2.18 20.35
N GLY A 190 11.43 1.66 21.58
CA GLY A 190 10.90 2.38 22.74
C GLY A 190 9.38 2.33 22.89
N GLY A 191 8.70 1.52 22.08
CA GLY A 191 7.27 1.24 22.19
C GLY A 191 6.92 0.27 23.33
N LYS A 192 5.61 0.08 23.57
CA LYS A 192 5.09 -0.89 24.54
C LYS A 192 4.15 -1.86 23.81
N PRO A 193 4.61 -3.08 23.51
CA PRO A 193 3.77 -4.06 22.83
C PRO A 193 2.57 -4.44 23.66
N ARG A 194 1.49 -4.79 22.97
CA ARG A 194 0.28 -5.26 23.63
C ARG A 194 0.43 -6.72 24.01
N VAL A 195 0.35 -7.02 25.30
CA VAL A 195 0.28 -8.41 25.79
C VAL A 195 -1.06 -9.02 25.34
N PRO A 196 -1.07 -10.13 24.59
CA PRO A 196 -2.29 -10.83 24.20
C PRO A 196 -3.07 -11.27 25.45
N ALA A 197 -4.40 -11.13 25.42
CA ALA A 197 -5.24 -11.64 26.50
C ALA A 197 -5.29 -13.18 26.40
N PRO A 198 -5.01 -13.93 27.48
CA PRO A 198 -5.08 -15.39 27.44
C PRO A 198 -6.54 -15.81 27.21
N SER A 199 -6.87 -16.26 26.01
CA SER A 199 -8.21 -16.72 25.68
C SER A 199 -8.21 -17.69 24.52
N ALA A 200 -8.38 -18.98 24.82
CA ALA A 200 -9.16 -19.91 24.01
C ALA A 200 -9.39 -21.24 24.75
N VAL A 201 -10.46 -21.95 24.39
CA VAL A 201 -10.76 -23.34 24.83
C VAL A 201 -9.79 -24.35 24.16
N SER A 202 -9.11 -23.94 23.07
CA SER A 202 -8.14 -24.73 22.30
C SER A 202 -6.93 -23.87 21.87
N PRO A 203 -5.69 -24.38 21.93
CA PRO A 203 -4.46 -23.64 21.56
C PRO A 203 -4.41 -23.09 20.13
N PHE A 204 -5.20 -23.66 19.21
CA PHE A 204 -5.28 -23.22 17.80
C PHE A 204 -6.31 -22.11 17.56
N ASP A 205 -7.21 -21.85 18.52
CA ASP A 205 -8.24 -20.82 18.40
C ASP A 205 -7.75 -19.45 18.91
N HIS A 206 -6.53 -19.39 19.45
CA HIS A 206 -5.90 -18.14 19.85
C HIS A 206 -5.67 -17.24 18.63
N PRO A 207 -5.90 -15.91 18.70
CA PRO A 207 -5.67 -14.99 17.59
C PRO A 207 -4.27 -15.14 16.96
N ASP A 208 -3.22 -15.29 17.77
CA ASP A 208 -1.85 -15.52 17.29
C ASP A 208 -1.65 -16.87 16.61
N ALA A 209 -2.35 -17.92 17.05
CA ALA A 209 -2.31 -19.23 16.41
C ALA A 209 -3.06 -19.25 15.07
N GLN A 210 -4.17 -18.50 14.97
CA GLN A 210 -4.92 -18.32 13.73
C GLN A 210 -4.15 -17.52 12.67
N ARG A 211 -3.10 -16.76 13.05
CA ARG A 211 -2.15 -16.16 12.10
C ARG A 211 -1.39 -17.22 11.30
N ARG A 212 -1.04 -18.34 11.96
CA ARG A 212 -0.18 -19.40 11.39
C ARG A 212 -0.96 -20.59 10.85
N PHE A 213 -2.01 -20.98 11.57
CA PHE A 213 -2.73 -22.22 11.32
C PHE A 213 -4.14 -21.91 10.84
N ARG A 214 -4.44 -22.32 9.61
CA ARG A 214 -5.79 -22.19 9.03
C ARG A 214 -6.48 -23.54 9.05
N VAL A 215 -7.69 -23.60 9.62
CA VAL A 215 -8.58 -24.77 9.54
C VAL A 215 -9.27 -24.78 8.18
N MET A 216 -9.26 -25.91 7.49
CA MET A 216 -9.89 -26.10 6.18
C MET A 216 -11.17 -26.90 6.35
N GLY A 217 -12.32 -26.26 6.12
CA GLY A 217 -13.64 -26.87 6.32
C GLY A 217 -14.13 -27.73 5.16
N ASN A 218 -13.61 -27.52 3.94
CA ASN A 218 -13.98 -28.29 2.75
C ASN A 218 -12.90 -28.26 1.64
N VAL A 219 -13.13 -29.04 0.58
CA VAL A 219 -12.18 -29.27 -0.55
C VAL A 219 -12.03 -28.04 -1.44
N GLU A 220 -13.10 -27.27 -1.65
CA GLU A 220 -13.04 -26.03 -2.43
C GLU A 220 -12.21 -24.95 -1.73
N GLU A 221 -12.26 -24.89 -0.40
CA GLU A 221 -11.48 -23.96 0.41
C GLU A 221 -9.97 -24.26 0.35
N LEU A 222 -9.61 -25.55 0.38
CA LEU A 222 -8.25 -26.04 0.15
C LEU A 222 -7.79 -25.70 -1.27
N GLN A 223 -8.63 -25.89 -2.30
CA GLN A 223 -8.29 -25.56 -3.68
C GLN A 223 -8.00 -24.09 -3.87
N ARG A 224 -8.84 -23.23 -3.31
CA ARG A 224 -8.62 -21.79 -3.33
C ARG A 224 -7.39 -21.37 -2.52
N ALA A 225 -7.00 -22.11 -1.47
CA ALA A 225 -5.81 -21.80 -0.67
C ALA A 225 -4.51 -22.19 -1.38
N LEU A 226 -4.55 -23.29 -2.14
CA LEU A 226 -3.41 -23.83 -2.88
C LEU A 226 -3.20 -23.13 -4.24
N ASP A 227 -4.28 -22.81 -4.96
CA ASP A 227 -4.19 -22.23 -6.32
C ASP A 227 -3.90 -20.73 -6.36
N TYR A 228 -4.01 -20.03 -5.23
CA TYR A 228 -3.92 -18.57 -5.18
C TYR A 228 -3.05 -18.06 -4.02
N PRO A 229 -1.71 -18.30 -4.02
CA PRO A 229 -0.84 -17.86 -2.93
C PRO A 229 -0.79 -16.33 -2.79
N TRP A 230 -0.84 -15.61 -3.91
CA TRP A 230 -0.76 -14.15 -3.96
C TRP A 230 -2.14 -13.47 -3.88
N GLU A 231 -3.13 -13.97 -4.62
CA GLU A 231 -4.39 -13.25 -4.79
C GLU A 231 -5.27 -13.25 -3.52
N LYS A 232 -5.12 -14.20 -2.60
CA LYS A 232 -5.85 -14.17 -1.32
C LYS A 232 -5.31 -13.11 -0.36
N TRP A 233 -4.03 -12.74 -0.42
CA TRP A 233 -3.50 -11.61 0.36
C TRP A 233 -4.11 -10.27 -0.10
N THR A 234 -4.44 -10.13 -1.38
CA THR A 234 -5.00 -8.89 -1.94
C THR A 234 -6.38 -8.49 -1.40
N VAL A 235 -7.06 -9.37 -0.66
CA VAL A 235 -8.36 -9.10 -0.01
C VAL A 235 -8.37 -9.50 1.46
N PHE A 236 -7.23 -9.90 2.02
CA PHE A 236 -7.14 -10.36 3.41
C PHE A 236 -7.21 -9.19 4.39
N LEU A 237 -8.24 -9.18 5.25
CA LEU A 237 -8.38 -8.20 6.33
C LEU A 237 -7.71 -8.71 7.59
N HIS A 238 -6.74 -7.96 8.10
CA HIS A 238 -6.10 -8.32 9.37
C HIS A 238 -7.10 -8.23 10.54
N PRO A 239 -7.05 -9.12 11.55
CA PRO A 239 -7.98 -9.08 12.69
C PRO A 239 -8.02 -7.73 13.41
N GLU A 240 -6.88 -7.04 13.55
CA GLU A 240 -6.83 -5.70 14.15
C GLU A 240 -7.52 -4.61 13.33
N GLN A 241 -7.70 -4.85 12.03
CA GLN A 241 -8.39 -3.95 11.13
C GLN A 241 -9.92 -4.14 11.19
N ARG A 242 -10.40 -5.31 11.61
CA ARG A 242 -11.84 -5.64 11.68
C ARG A 242 -12.64 -4.66 12.52
N GLN A 243 -12.10 -4.22 13.66
CA GLN A 243 -12.78 -3.25 14.51
C GLN A 243 -13.06 -1.91 13.79
N TRP A 244 -12.22 -1.50 12.84
CA TRP A 244 -12.41 -0.25 12.08
C TRP A 244 -13.40 -0.42 10.92
N VAL A 245 -13.53 -1.66 10.42
CA VAL A 245 -14.52 -2.04 9.43
C VAL A 245 -15.92 -2.11 10.05
N GLU A 246 -16.06 -2.65 11.26
CA GLU A 246 -17.35 -2.98 11.88
C GLU A 246 -17.87 -1.88 12.81
N ARG A 247 -17.03 -0.92 13.22
CA ARG A 247 -17.42 0.14 14.14
C ARG A 247 -18.49 1.07 13.55
N ASP A 248 -19.46 1.45 14.38
CA ASP A 248 -20.38 2.53 14.05
C ASP A 248 -19.78 3.91 14.31
N TYR A 249 -19.98 4.81 13.35
CA TYR A 249 -19.50 6.18 13.40
C TYR A 249 -20.69 7.16 13.32
N ALA A 250 -20.77 8.08 14.27
CA ALA A 250 -21.82 9.11 14.32
C ALA A 250 -21.73 10.16 13.18
N GLY A 251 -20.77 10.03 12.26
CA GLY A 251 -20.56 10.90 11.09
C GLY A 251 -19.27 10.51 10.38
N PRO A 252 -18.61 11.42 9.64
CA PRO A 252 -17.44 11.08 8.84
C PRO A 252 -16.31 10.42 9.63
N ALA A 253 -15.74 9.36 9.07
CA ALA A 253 -14.63 8.62 9.65
C ALA A 253 -13.49 8.46 8.64
N ARG A 254 -12.26 8.28 9.13
CA ARG A 254 -11.07 8.13 8.29
C ARG A 254 -10.16 7.00 8.78
N VAL A 255 -9.64 6.23 7.85
CA VAL A 255 -8.51 5.34 8.10
C VAL A 255 -7.32 5.83 7.27
N ALA A 256 -6.24 6.11 7.96
CA ALA A 256 -4.97 6.57 7.42
C ALA A 256 -3.88 5.51 7.60
N GLY A 257 -2.70 5.72 7.03
CA GLY A 257 -1.56 4.83 7.19
C GLY A 257 -0.61 4.91 6.01
N SER A 258 0.65 4.55 6.21
CA SER A 258 1.67 4.55 5.17
C SER A 258 1.34 3.56 4.03
N ALA A 259 2.14 3.57 2.96
CA ALA A 259 1.99 2.64 1.85
C ALA A 259 1.97 1.18 2.34
N GLY A 260 1.11 0.34 1.75
CA GLY A 260 1.07 -1.09 2.08
C GLY A 260 0.37 -1.50 3.39
N THR A 261 -0.20 -0.56 4.15
CA THR A 261 -0.85 -0.85 5.44
C THR A 261 -2.27 -1.44 5.37
N GLY A 262 -2.80 -1.71 4.17
CA GLY A 262 -4.11 -2.34 3.99
C GLY A 262 -5.32 -1.40 4.00
N LYS A 263 -5.13 -0.08 3.81
CA LYS A 263 -6.22 0.92 3.74
C LYS A 263 -7.32 0.57 2.74
N THR A 264 -6.94 0.22 1.51
CA THR A 264 -7.86 -0.23 0.47
C THR A 264 -8.64 -1.48 0.88
N ILE A 265 -8.01 -2.39 1.63
CA ILE A 265 -8.68 -3.60 2.13
C ILE A 265 -9.73 -3.22 3.18
N VAL A 266 -9.40 -2.31 4.09
CA VAL A 266 -10.35 -1.75 5.05
C VAL A 266 -11.53 -1.10 4.34
N ALA A 267 -11.30 -0.32 3.28
CA ALA A 267 -12.36 0.30 2.48
C ALA A 267 -13.28 -0.76 1.83
N LEU A 268 -12.72 -1.77 1.18
CA LEU A 268 -13.47 -2.87 0.56
C LEU A 268 -14.34 -3.62 1.57
N HIS A 269 -13.75 -4.01 2.70
CA HIS A 269 -14.45 -4.73 3.75
C HIS A 269 -15.50 -3.84 4.44
N ARG A 270 -15.25 -2.54 4.58
CA ARG A 270 -16.23 -1.57 5.09
C ARG A 270 -17.44 -1.45 4.18
N ALA A 271 -17.23 -1.35 2.87
CA ALA A 271 -18.34 -1.31 1.90
C ALA A 271 -19.17 -2.59 1.96
N ALA A 272 -18.51 -3.76 2.00
CA ALA A 272 -19.17 -5.06 2.16
C ALA A 272 -19.92 -5.16 3.50
N HIS A 273 -19.32 -4.70 4.60
CA HIS A 273 -19.95 -4.71 5.92
C HIS A 273 -21.22 -3.85 5.94
N LEU A 274 -21.16 -2.62 5.44
CA LEU A 274 -22.30 -1.70 5.38
C LEU A 274 -23.45 -2.27 4.54
N ALA A 275 -23.15 -2.86 3.39
CA ALA A 275 -24.16 -3.50 2.55
C ALA A 275 -24.74 -4.76 3.24
N ARG A 276 -23.94 -5.49 4.02
CA ARG A 276 -24.39 -6.71 4.73
C ARG A 276 -25.28 -6.38 5.92
N THR A 277 -24.96 -5.35 6.69
CA THR A 277 -25.74 -4.92 7.86
C THR A 277 -26.98 -4.11 7.49
N ASN A 278 -27.04 -3.57 6.27
CA ASN A 278 -28.18 -2.78 5.76
C ASN A 278 -28.70 -3.39 4.44
N PRO A 279 -29.66 -4.34 4.49
CA PRO A 279 -30.14 -5.08 3.31
C PRO A 279 -30.74 -4.21 2.19
N ASP A 280 -31.34 -3.08 2.53
CA ASP A 280 -31.97 -2.18 1.55
C ASP A 280 -31.05 -1.03 1.10
N ALA A 281 -29.85 -0.93 1.68
CA ALA A 281 -28.95 0.17 1.40
C ALA A 281 -28.17 -0.01 0.10
N ARG A 282 -27.93 1.10 -0.59
CA ARG A 282 -26.94 1.18 -1.66
C ARG A 282 -25.65 1.83 -1.18
N VAL A 283 -24.53 1.19 -1.51
CA VAL A 283 -23.19 1.65 -1.11
C VAL A 283 -22.43 2.10 -2.34
N LEU A 284 -21.88 3.31 -2.29
CA LEU A 284 -20.89 3.79 -3.26
C LEU A 284 -19.49 3.47 -2.73
N LEU A 285 -18.71 2.69 -3.48
CA LEU A 285 -17.27 2.56 -3.27
C LEU A 285 -16.55 3.42 -4.32
N ALA A 286 -16.09 4.59 -3.92
CA ALA A 286 -15.46 5.56 -4.82
C ALA A 286 -13.93 5.60 -4.67
N THR A 287 -13.26 6.02 -5.73
CA THR A 287 -11.81 6.31 -5.72
C THR A 287 -11.51 7.46 -6.70
N PHE A 288 -10.24 7.83 -6.85
CA PHE A 288 -9.82 8.98 -7.63
C PHE A 288 -9.90 8.77 -9.15
N THR A 289 -9.41 7.63 -9.67
CA THR A 289 -9.33 7.37 -11.14
C THR A 289 -10.13 6.15 -11.57
N ASP A 290 -10.43 6.05 -12.86
CA ASP A 290 -11.12 4.88 -13.45
C ASP A 290 -10.28 3.60 -13.38
N THR A 291 -8.94 3.74 -13.44
CA THR A 291 -7.98 2.65 -13.29
C THR A 291 -8.07 2.02 -11.90
N LEU A 292 -8.03 2.87 -10.87
CA LEU A 292 -8.19 2.46 -9.48
C LEU A 292 -9.58 1.87 -9.24
N ALA A 293 -10.62 2.42 -9.85
CA ALA A 293 -11.99 1.91 -9.72
C ALA A 293 -12.12 0.50 -10.30
N SER A 294 -11.50 0.24 -11.45
CA SER A 294 -11.47 -1.07 -12.09
C SER A 294 -10.69 -2.10 -11.25
N ALA A 295 -9.57 -1.69 -10.66
CA ALA A 295 -8.80 -2.51 -9.72
C ALA A 295 -9.60 -2.82 -8.44
N LEU A 296 -10.30 -1.83 -7.88
CA LEU A 296 -11.19 -2.00 -6.72
C LEU A 296 -12.35 -2.94 -7.03
N GLN A 297 -12.99 -2.80 -8.20
CA GLN A 297 -14.07 -3.69 -8.63
C GLN A 297 -13.60 -5.14 -8.71
N SER A 298 -12.40 -5.37 -9.26
CA SER A 298 -11.79 -6.69 -9.35
C SER A 298 -11.54 -7.30 -7.96
N LYS A 299 -11.00 -6.51 -7.02
CA LYS A 299 -10.80 -6.93 -5.61
C LYS A 299 -12.13 -7.18 -4.89
N LEU A 300 -13.15 -6.35 -5.13
CA LEU A 300 -14.49 -6.53 -4.56
C LEU A 300 -15.16 -7.81 -5.06
N ASN A 301 -15.09 -8.08 -6.36
CA ASN A 301 -15.63 -9.31 -6.94
C ASN A 301 -14.97 -10.55 -6.34
N ARG A 302 -13.64 -10.50 -6.13
CA ARG A 302 -12.90 -11.57 -5.45
C ARG A 302 -13.37 -11.73 -4.01
N LEU A 303 -13.48 -10.64 -3.26
CA LEU A 303 -13.94 -10.65 -1.87
C LEU A 303 -15.36 -11.23 -1.73
N LEU A 304 -16.26 -10.90 -2.65
CA LEU A 304 -17.68 -11.27 -2.62
C LEU A 304 -18.05 -12.40 -3.59
N THR A 305 -17.09 -13.25 -3.96
CA THR A 305 -17.31 -14.35 -4.92
C THR A 305 -18.50 -15.24 -4.52
N SER A 306 -18.70 -15.48 -3.22
CA SER A 306 -19.82 -16.27 -2.68
C SER A 306 -21.09 -15.48 -2.40
N GLU A 307 -21.09 -14.15 -2.56
CA GLU A 307 -22.20 -13.25 -2.22
C GLU A 307 -22.54 -12.29 -3.40
N PRO A 308 -22.91 -12.79 -4.59
CA PRO A 308 -23.09 -11.95 -5.79
C PRO A 308 -24.20 -10.90 -5.61
N ARG A 309 -25.29 -11.22 -4.91
CA ARG A 309 -26.37 -10.26 -4.59
C ARG A 309 -25.92 -9.12 -3.67
N LEU A 310 -24.88 -9.35 -2.86
CA LEU A 310 -24.29 -8.30 -2.04
C LEU A 310 -23.45 -7.38 -2.92
N ALA A 311 -22.67 -7.94 -3.85
CA ALA A 311 -21.85 -7.20 -4.79
C ALA A 311 -22.68 -6.25 -5.69
N GLU A 312 -23.86 -6.68 -6.16
CA GLU A 312 -24.77 -5.86 -6.97
C GLU A 312 -25.27 -4.57 -6.27
N ARG A 313 -25.20 -4.51 -4.93
CA ARG A 313 -25.60 -3.34 -4.13
C ARG A 313 -24.46 -2.36 -3.86
N ILE A 314 -23.24 -2.71 -4.28
CA ILE A 314 -22.04 -1.90 -4.11
C ILE A 314 -21.61 -1.42 -5.49
N ASP A 315 -21.77 -0.12 -5.72
CA ASP A 315 -21.35 0.52 -6.97
C ASP A 315 -19.91 1.00 -6.84
N VAL A 316 -19.02 0.52 -7.70
CA VAL A 316 -17.61 0.95 -7.74
C VAL A 316 -17.39 1.91 -8.90
N PHE A 317 -16.95 3.13 -8.62
CA PHE A 317 -16.71 4.17 -9.64
C PHE A 317 -15.56 5.10 -9.24
N SER A 318 -14.93 5.75 -10.22
CA SER A 318 -14.19 6.98 -9.95
C SER A 318 -15.17 8.10 -9.58
N LEU A 319 -14.70 9.10 -8.84
CA LEU A 319 -15.50 10.26 -8.49
C LEU A 319 -16.03 10.98 -9.74
N ASP A 320 -15.17 11.18 -10.74
CA ASP A 320 -15.53 11.83 -12.01
C ASP A 320 -16.60 11.03 -12.78
N ALA A 321 -16.45 9.71 -12.88
CA ALA A 321 -17.41 8.86 -13.58
C ALA A 321 -18.80 8.88 -12.91
N ILE A 322 -18.85 8.74 -11.57
CA ILE A 322 -20.14 8.80 -10.86
C ILE A 322 -20.74 10.21 -10.89
N GLY A 323 -19.90 11.25 -10.81
CA GLY A 323 -20.30 12.64 -10.93
C GLY A 323 -20.98 12.92 -12.27
N LEU A 324 -20.35 12.54 -13.38
CA LEU A 324 -20.90 12.67 -14.73
C LEU A 324 -22.21 11.92 -14.91
N ARG A 325 -22.28 10.66 -14.43
CA ARG A 325 -23.48 9.83 -14.50
C ARG A 325 -24.65 10.47 -13.76
N LEU A 326 -24.43 10.93 -12.54
CA LEU A 326 -25.47 11.56 -11.71
C LEU A 326 -25.85 12.95 -12.23
N TYR A 327 -24.88 13.72 -12.73
CA TYR A 327 -25.15 15.01 -13.35
C TYR A 327 -26.06 14.88 -14.57
N LYS A 328 -25.76 13.93 -15.47
CA LYS A 328 -26.62 13.64 -16.63
C LYS A 328 -28.05 13.28 -16.22
N THR A 329 -28.20 12.59 -15.09
CA THR A 329 -29.50 12.11 -14.59
C THR A 329 -30.29 13.18 -13.85
N HIS A 330 -29.62 14.11 -13.15
CA HIS A 330 -30.27 15.03 -12.21
C HIS A 330 -30.21 16.50 -12.60
N VAL A 331 -29.29 16.89 -13.47
CA VAL A 331 -29.11 18.27 -13.92
C VAL A 331 -29.36 18.37 -15.42
N GLY A 332 -28.70 17.52 -16.21
CA GLY A 332 -28.85 17.49 -17.66
C GLY A 332 -27.54 17.17 -18.39
N PRO A 333 -27.49 17.27 -19.73
CA PRO A 333 -26.25 17.08 -20.48
C PRO A 333 -25.25 18.20 -20.17
N ALA A 334 -23.99 17.83 -19.91
CA ALA A 334 -22.88 18.78 -19.76
C ALA A 334 -21.93 18.66 -20.95
N ARG A 335 -21.41 19.80 -21.42
CA ARG A 335 -20.21 19.86 -22.25
C ARG A 335 -19.04 20.29 -21.36
N LEU A 336 -18.16 19.35 -21.05
CA LEU A 336 -17.01 19.64 -20.19
C LEU A 336 -16.02 20.56 -20.89
N ALA A 337 -15.54 21.58 -20.18
CA ALA A 337 -14.43 22.41 -20.62
C ALA A 337 -13.12 21.61 -20.56
N THR A 338 -12.36 21.59 -21.65
CA THR A 338 -11.00 21.04 -21.65
C THR A 338 -10.02 22.06 -21.05
N ARG A 339 -8.83 21.59 -20.66
CA ARG A 339 -7.78 22.49 -20.18
C ARG A 339 -7.36 23.52 -21.23
N ASP A 340 -7.38 23.16 -22.50
CA ASP A 340 -7.11 24.08 -23.61
C ASP A 340 -8.21 25.13 -23.78
N ASP A 341 -9.49 24.78 -23.61
CA ASP A 341 -10.59 25.75 -23.61
C ASP A 341 -10.38 26.81 -22.52
N ILE A 342 -10.04 26.36 -21.30
CA ILE A 342 -9.74 27.24 -20.16
C ILE A 342 -8.53 28.13 -20.45
N ARG A 343 -7.46 27.57 -21.03
CA ARG A 343 -6.26 28.32 -21.40
C ARG A 343 -6.56 29.40 -22.44
N GLN A 344 -7.33 29.08 -23.47
CA GLN A 344 -7.73 30.05 -24.50
C GLN A 344 -8.59 31.17 -23.93
N LEU A 345 -9.55 30.83 -23.05
CA LEU A 345 -10.39 31.82 -22.38
C LEU A 345 -9.58 32.72 -21.44
N LEU A 346 -8.61 32.16 -20.71
CA LEU A 346 -7.70 32.92 -19.85
C LEU A 346 -6.82 33.87 -20.66
N ASP A 347 -6.22 33.41 -21.76
CA ASP A 347 -5.37 34.24 -22.62
C ASP A 347 -6.17 35.41 -23.22
N ALA A 348 -7.40 35.15 -23.69
CA ALA A 348 -8.30 36.18 -24.20
C ALA A 348 -8.73 37.17 -23.11
N ALA A 349 -9.08 36.68 -21.91
CA ALA A 349 -9.50 37.51 -20.79
C ALA A 349 -8.35 38.37 -20.24
N ALA A 350 -7.14 37.82 -20.16
CA ALA A 350 -5.92 38.52 -19.75
C ALA A 350 -5.59 39.65 -20.73
N GLY A 351 -5.61 39.37 -22.04
CA GLY A 351 -5.38 40.38 -23.08
C GLY A 351 -6.37 41.55 -23.06
N ALA A 352 -7.59 41.32 -22.57
CA ALA A 352 -8.63 42.35 -22.45
C ALA A 352 -8.52 43.22 -21.19
N VAL A 353 -7.67 42.84 -20.21
CA VAL A 353 -7.48 43.57 -18.95
C VAL A 353 -6.09 44.24 -18.96
N PRO A 354 -6.01 45.57 -19.19
CA PRO A 354 -4.71 46.23 -19.28
C PRO A 354 -4.01 46.33 -17.91
N GLY A 355 -2.67 46.31 -17.93
CA GLY A 355 -1.84 46.70 -16.78
C GLY A 355 -1.55 45.61 -15.75
N HIS A 356 -1.88 44.34 -16.01
CA HIS A 356 -1.46 43.24 -15.14
C HIS A 356 -0.06 42.73 -15.49
N LYS A 357 0.64 42.16 -14.50
CA LYS A 357 1.97 41.53 -14.66
C LYS A 357 1.96 40.02 -14.41
N PHE A 358 0.78 39.42 -14.29
CA PHE A 358 0.64 37.98 -14.04
C PHE A 358 1.00 37.16 -15.29
N GLY A 359 1.84 36.14 -15.11
CA GLY A 359 2.14 35.16 -16.15
C GLY A 359 0.97 34.20 -16.38
N ARG A 360 0.90 33.62 -17.58
CA ARG A 360 -0.17 32.67 -17.98
C ARG A 360 -0.32 31.48 -17.02
N ARG A 361 0.80 30.88 -16.58
CA ARG A 361 0.80 29.72 -15.67
C ARG A 361 0.24 30.08 -14.30
N PHE A 362 0.59 31.25 -13.76
CA PHE A 362 0.01 31.77 -12.52
C PHE A 362 -1.51 31.97 -12.65
N LEU A 363 -1.97 32.59 -13.74
CA LEU A 363 -3.41 32.79 -13.99
C LEU A 363 -4.16 31.46 -14.06
N LEU A 364 -3.60 30.47 -14.74
CA LEU A 364 -4.16 29.13 -14.82
C LEU A 364 -4.19 28.44 -13.45
N ALA A 365 -3.11 28.49 -12.68
CA ALA A 365 -3.04 27.88 -11.35
C ALA A 365 -3.99 28.55 -10.34
N GLU A 366 -4.11 29.89 -10.35
CA GLU A 366 -5.08 30.62 -9.52
C GLU A 366 -6.53 30.31 -9.94
N TRP A 367 -6.79 30.18 -11.24
CA TRP A 367 -8.08 29.72 -11.73
C TRP A 367 -8.39 28.29 -11.28
N GLU A 368 -7.54 27.31 -11.62
CA GLU A 368 -7.77 25.88 -11.38
C GLU A 368 -7.90 25.57 -9.87
N HIS A 369 -6.97 26.07 -9.04
CA HIS A 369 -6.89 25.65 -7.63
C HIS A 369 -7.57 26.58 -6.63
N VAL A 370 -7.91 27.82 -7.01
CA VAL A 370 -8.59 28.78 -6.10
C VAL A 370 -9.99 29.08 -6.60
N VAL A 371 -10.13 29.65 -7.80
CA VAL A 371 -11.42 30.14 -8.28
C VAL A 371 -12.37 29.01 -8.65
N ASP A 372 -11.94 28.12 -9.54
CA ASP A 372 -12.75 27.00 -10.01
C ASP A 372 -12.86 25.91 -8.94
N ALA A 373 -11.78 25.51 -8.28
CA ALA A 373 -11.85 24.51 -7.21
C ALA A 373 -12.87 24.87 -6.11
N TRP A 374 -12.90 26.13 -5.67
CA TRP A 374 -13.85 26.61 -4.67
C TRP A 374 -15.16 27.13 -5.26
N GLN A 375 -15.32 27.14 -6.59
CA GLN A 375 -16.46 27.69 -7.32
C GLN A 375 -16.83 29.10 -6.85
N LEU A 376 -15.83 29.98 -6.78
CA LEU A 376 -16.01 31.35 -6.32
C LEU A 376 -16.82 32.13 -7.35
N ASP A 377 -17.92 32.74 -6.92
CA ASP A 377 -18.92 33.31 -7.81
C ASP A 377 -19.03 34.83 -7.77
N ARG A 378 -18.38 35.48 -6.80
CA ARG A 378 -18.43 36.92 -6.56
C ARG A 378 -17.11 37.44 -6.00
N TRP A 379 -16.91 38.75 -6.15
CA TRP A 379 -15.71 39.45 -5.71
C TRP A 379 -15.40 39.20 -4.23
N GLU A 380 -16.38 39.32 -3.32
CA GLU A 380 -16.10 39.20 -1.89
C GLU A 380 -15.64 37.78 -1.55
N ALA A 381 -16.18 36.76 -2.21
CA ALA A 381 -15.77 35.38 -2.01
C ALA A 381 -14.29 35.18 -2.41
N TYR A 382 -13.86 35.76 -3.53
CA TYR A 382 -12.46 35.73 -3.96
C TYR A 382 -11.54 36.63 -3.13
N ARG A 383 -12.04 37.75 -2.62
CA ARG A 383 -11.29 38.60 -1.69
C ARG A 383 -11.02 37.89 -0.36
N ASP A 384 -11.99 37.15 0.16
CA ASP A 384 -11.96 36.59 1.50
C ASP A 384 -11.45 35.13 1.54
N VAL A 385 -11.32 34.46 0.38
CA VAL A 385 -10.81 33.08 0.31
C VAL A 385 -9.36 33.00 0.84
N VAL A 386 -9.14 31.98 1.67
CA VAL A 386 -7.81 31.61 2.15
C VAL A 386 -7.11 30.82 1.05
N ARG A 387 -5.98 31.34 0.57
CA ARG A 387 -5.14 30.70 -0.45
C ARG A 387 -4.16 29.74 0.25
N LEU A 388 -4.67 28.60 0.73
CA LEU A 388 -3.86 27.56 1.36
C LEU A 388 -2.77 27.07 0.39
N GLY A 389 -1.57 26.77 0.90
CA GLY A 389 -0.39 26.44 0.11
C GLY A 389 0.40 27.66 -0.41
N ARG A 390 -0.28 28.79 -0.65
CA ARG A 390 0.35 29.98 -1.26
C ARG A 390 0.80 30.98 -0.20
N LYS A 391 2.11 31.13 -0.01
CA LYS A 391 2.68 32.03 1.02
C LYS A 391 2.64 33.51 0.61
N THR A 392 2.63 33.84 -0.68
CA THR A 392 2.53 35.25 -1.10
C THR A 392 1.13 35.80 -0.88
N ARG A 393 1.04 36.81 -0.01
CA ARG A 393 -0.15 37.62 0.17
C ARG A 393 -0.38 38.47 -1.09
N LEU A 394 -1.39 38.11 -1.88
CA LEU A 394 -1.88 38.99 -2.94
C LEU A 394 -2.59 40.22 -2.34
N PRO A 395 -2.12 41.45 -2.63
CA PRO A 395 -2.82 42.67 -2.25
C PRO A 395 -4.22 42.71 -2.86
N GLU A 396 -5.17 43.35 -2.17
CA GLU A 396 -6.56 43.46 -2.64
C GLU A 396 -6.65 44.09 -4.03
N ALA A 397 -5.83 45.11 -4.33
CA ALA A 397 -5.77 45.73 -5.66
C ALA A 397 -5.39 44.72 -6.76
N GLN A 398 -4.44 43.82 -6.48
CA GLN A 398 -4.05 42.76 -7.42
C GLN A 398 -5.15 41.69 -7.55
N ARG A 399 -5.81 41.34 -6.44
CA ARG A 399 -6.98 40.46 -6.48
C ARG A 399 -8.10 41.05 -7.34
N ALA A 400 -8.36 42.35 -7.27
CA ALA A 400 -9.41 43.00 -8.05
C ALA A 400 -9.14 42.87 -9.56
N VAL A 401 -7.87 43.02 -9.98
CA VAL A 401 -7.46 42.81 -11.38
C VAL A 401 -7.65 41.35 -11.79
N LEU A 402 -7.23 40.40 -10.95
CA LEU A 402 -7.42 38.96 -11.21
C LEU A 402 -8.90 38.59 -11.33
N TRP A 403 -9.74 39.11 -10.43
CA TRP A 403 -11.18 38.88 -10.47
C TRP A 403 -11.81 39.40 -11.76
N ALA A 404 -11.40 40.58 -12.23
CA ALA A 404 -11.86 41.11 -13.52
C ALA A 404 -11.49 40.22 -14.72
N ILE A 405 -10.36 39.50 -14.66
CA ILE A 405 -9.98 38.48 -15.65
C ILE A 405 -10.89 37.25 -15.49
N PHE A 406 -11.03 36.72 -14.27
CA PHE A 406 -11.79 35.51 -14.00
C PHE A 406 -13.30 35.66 -14.25
N GLU A 407 -13.88 36.84 -14.03
CA GLU A 407 -15.27 37.11 -14.42
C GLU A 407 -15.49 36.96 -15.92
N ARG A 408 -14.53 37.41 -16.74
CA ARG A 408 -14.57 37.24 -18.21
C ARG A 408 -14.44 35.77 -18.60
N VAL A 409 -13.57 35.01 -17.94
CA VAL A 409 -13.45 33.55 -18.16
C VAL A 409 -14.78 32.85 -17.83
N ARG A 410 -15.39 33.18 -16.69
CA ARG A 410 -16.71 32.65 -16.30
C ARG A 410 -17.81 33.03 -17.28
N ALA A 411 -17.79 34.25 -17.81
CA ALA A 411 -18.72 34.67 -18.85
C ALA A 411 -18.50 33.87 -20.14
N GLY A 412 -17.26 33.73 -20.60
CA GLY A 412 -16.92 32.94 -21.79
C GLY A 412 -17.34 31.47 -21.67
N LEU A 413 -17.16 30.85 -20.50
CA LEU A 413 -17.65 29.49 -20.25
C LEU A 413 -19.17 29.39 -20.40
N ARG A 414 -19.93 30.35 -19.82
CA ARG A 414 -21.39 30.39 -19.96
C ARG A 414 -21.82 30.61 -21.40
N ASP A 415 -21.19 31.54 -22.11
CA ASP A 415 -21.53 31.87 -23.50
C ASP A 415 -21.28 30.69 -24.45
N GLN A 416 -20.25 29.89 -24.17
CA GLN A 416 -19.93 28.67 -24.93
C GLN A 416 -20.70 27.42 -24.45
N GLY A 417 -21.49 27.53 -23.37
CA GLY A 417 -22.20 26.41 -22.76
C GLY A 417 -21.27 25.33 -22.17
N LEU A 418 -20.06 25.73 -21.75
CA LEU A 418 -19.05 24.85 -21.17
C LEU A 418 -19.15 24.83 -19.64
N VAL A 419 -18.92 23.66 -19.05
CA VAL A 419 -18.95 23.43 -17.60
C VAL A 419 -17.63 22.82 -17.18
N THR A 420 -16.99 23.36 -16.15
CA THR A 420 -15.78 22.74 -15.55
C THR A 420 -16.16 21.54 -14.70
N ALA A 421 -15.22 20.63 -14.45
CA ALA A 421 -15.45 19.50 -13.54
C ALA A 421 -15.93 19.99 -12.15
N SER A 422 -15.25 20.99 -11.58
CA SER A 422 -15.65 21.59 -10.30
C SER A 422 -17.05 22.20 -10.32
N GLY A 423 -17.44 22.84 -11.43
CA GLY A 423 -18.78 23.39 -11.64
C GLY A 423 -19.85 22.30 -11.76
N LEU A 424 -19.52 21.19 -12.43
CA LEU A 424 -20.37 20.01 -12.55
C LEU A 424 -20.71 19.45 -11.16
N PHE A 425 -19.69 19.18 -10.34
CA PHE A 425 -19.90 18.64 -8.99
C PHE A 425 -20.64 19.60 -8.07
N THR A 426 -20.42 20.91 -8.21
CA THR A 426 -21.09 21.91 -7.37
C THR A 426 -22.57 22.04 -7.73
N ALA A 427 -22.90 22.05 -9.03
CA ALA A 427 -24.28 21.99 -9.48
C ALA A 427 -24.97 20.67 -9.07
N LEU A 428 -24.25 19.53 -9.16
CA LEU A 428 -24.74 18.24 -8.70
C LEU A 428 -25.00 18.23 -7.18
N ALA A 429 -24.09 18.75 -6.37
CA ALA A 429 -24.26 18.86 -4.92
C ALA A 429 -25.52 19.67 -4.56
N SER A 430 -25.76 20.78 -5.25
CA SER A 430 -26.98 21.59 -5.09
C SER A 430 -28.24 20.81 -5.46
N ALA A 431 -28.22 20.05 -6.57
CA ALA A 431 -29.35 19.22 -7.00
C ALA A 431 -29.65 18.08 -6.01
N LEU A 432 -28.61 17.47 -5.42
CA LEU A 432 -28.77 16.40 -4.43
C LEU A 432 -29.31 16.91 -3.09
N LYS A 433 -28.87 18.10 -2.62
CA LYS A 433 -29.42 18.72 -1.41
C LYS A 433 -30.94 18.94 -1.47
N ALA A 434 -31.49 19.15 -2.67
CA ALA A 434 -32.94 19.33 -2.86
C ALA A 434 -33.76 18.03 -2.79
N ARG A 435 -33.10 16.85 -2.76
CA ARG A 435 -33.80 15.55 -2.75
C ARG A 435 -34.20 15.14 -1.35
N ARG A 436 -35.36 14.47 -1.26
CA ARG A 436 -35.82 13.83 -0.02
C ARG A 436 -35.12 12.50 0.27
N ASN A 437 -34.82 11.72 -0.77
CA ASN A 437 -34.20 10.40 -0.64
C ASN A 437 -32.77 10.42 -1.21
N PRO A 438 -31.80 9.86 -0.46
CA PRO A 438 -30.42 9.78 -0.91
C PRO A 438 -30.32 8.83 -2.12
N VAL A 439 -29.36 9.12 -3.01
CA VAL A 439 -29.04 8.23 -4.14
C VAL A 439 -28.24 7.01 -3.65
N PHE A 440 -27.38 7.23 -2.66
CA PHE A 440 -26.60 6.22 -1.97
C PHE A 440 -26.73 6.44 -0.47
N ASP A 441 -26.91 5.37 0.28
CA ASP A 441 -27.03 5.44 1.73
C ASP A 441 -25.68 5.69 2.39
N PHE A 442 -24.64 5.07 1.83
CA PHE A 442 -23.28 5.16 2.32
C PHE A 442 -22.29 5.38 1.16
N ALA A 443 -21.25 6.15 1.40
CA ALA A 443 -20.11 6.27 0.51
C ALA A 443 -18.81 5.95 1.26
N VAL A 444 -18.05 5.02 0.70
CA VAL A 444 -16.70 4.65 1.11
C VAL A 444 -15.75 5.14 0.03
N VAL A 445 -14.78 5.97 0.39
CA VAL A 445 -13.88 6.63 -0.56
C VAL A 445 -12.45 6.19 -0.29
N ASP A 446 -11.84 5.48 -1.24
CA ASP A 446 -10.42 5.13 -1.24
C ASP A 446 -9.58 6.22 -1.90
N GLU A 447 -8.28 6.25 -1.60
CA GLU A 447 -7.33 7.28 -2.06
C GLU A 447 -7.81 8.72 -1.76
N ALA A 448 -8.43 8.88 -0.59
CA ALA A 448 -9.15 10.09 -0.22
C ALA A 448 -8.27 11.35 -0.14
N GLN A 449 -6.95 11.20 0.00
CA GLN A 449 -6.02 12.34 -0.02
C GLN A 449 -6.00 13.11 -1.36
N ASP A 450 -6.40 12.47 -2.46
CA ASP A 450 -6.44 13.06 -3.81
C ASP A 450 -7.86 13.56 -4.18
N VAL A 451 -8.79 13.60 -3.23
CA VAL A 451 -10.12 14.16 -3.41
C VAL A 451 -10.03 15.69 -3.45
N GLY A 452 -10.56 16.33 -4.48
CA GLY A 452 -10.63 17.79 -4.58
C GLY A 452 -11.79 18.42 -3.79
N VAL A 453 -11.79 19.75 -3.70
CA VAL A 453 -12.80 20.56 -2.98
C VAL A 453 -14.23 20.27 -3.47
N ALA A 454 -14.44 20.26 -4.79
CA ALA A 454 -15.76 20.04 -5.38
C ALA A 454 -16.26 18.60 -5.17
N HIS A 455 -15.36 17.61 -5.22
CA HIS A 455 -15.68 16.21 -4.90
C HIS A 455 -16.14 16.06 -3.46
N LEU A 456 -15.44 16.67 -2.49
CA LEU A 456 -15.81 16.57 -1.08
C LEU A 456 -17.18 17.23 -0.82
N ARG A 457 -17.47 18.38 -1.44
CA ARG A 457 -18.80 19.02 -1.38
C ARG A 457 -19.91 18.10 -1.90
N PHE A 458 -19.66 17.42 -3.01
CA PHE A 458 -20.58 16.43 -3.57
C PHE A 458 -20.83 15.27 -2.59
N LEU A 459 -19.77 14.71 -2.00
CA LEU A 459 -19.88 13.61 -1.03
C LEU A 459 -20.66 14.03 0.21
N VAL A 460 -20.44 15.25 0.72
CA VAL A 460 -21.19 15.80 1.84
C VAL A 460 -22.67 15.98 1.50
N ALA A 461 -22.99 16.48 0.30
CA ALA A 461 -24.37 16.59 -0.16
C ALA A 461 -25.06 15.22 -0.28
N LEU A 462 -24.35 14.20 -0.78
CA LEU A 462 -24.82 12.82 -0.86
C LEU A 462 -25.09 12.22 0.53
N ALA A 463 -24.33 12.63 1.54
CA ALA A 463 -24.42 12.12 2.90
C ALA A 463 -25.49 12.79 3.78
N GLY A 464 -26.20 13.81 3.29
CA GLY A 464 -27.24 14.54 4.03
C GLY A 464 -27.01 16.06 4.13
N GLY A 465 -25.87 16.57 3.65
CA GLY A 465 -25.52 17.98 3.66
C GLY A 465 -24.67 18.42 4.85
N GLU A 466 -24.18 19.65 4.78
CA GLU A 466 -23.32 20.26 5.80
C GLU A 466 -24.05 20.34 7.15
N GLY A 467 -23.39 19.89 8.23
CA GLY A 467 -23.96 19.89 9.58
C GLY A 467 -25.04 18.83 9.84
N ALA A 468 -25.42 18.04 8.84
CA ALA A 468 -26.44 16.99 8.91
C ALA A 468 -25.97 15.66 8.30
N VAL A 469 -24.65 15.44 8.22
CA VAL A 469 -24.08 14.19 7.71
C VAL A 469 -24.61 13.02 8.54
N ARG A 470 -25.30 12.10 7.88
CA ARG A 470 -25.90 10.92 8.53
C ARG A 470 -24.82 10.02 9.14
N PRO A 471 -25.15 9.26 10.21
CA PRO A 471 -24.24 8.25 10.76
C PRO A 471 -23.78 7.26 9.68
N ASN A 472 -22.52 6.84 9.75
CA ASN A 472 -21.86 5.92 8.81
C ASN A 472 -21.85 6.35 7.33
N ALA A 473 -22.43 7.50 6.96
CA ALA A 473 -22.64 7.87 5.56
C ALA A 473 -21.35 8.14 4.79
N LEU A 474 -20.28 8.56 5.46
CA LEU A 474 -18.98 8.83 4.84
C LEU A 474 -17.85 8.11 5.58
N PHE A 475 -17.09 7.32 4.84
CA PHE A 475 -15.87 6.67 5.31
C PHE A 475 -14.75 6.92 4.31
N PHE A 476 -13.61 7.41 4.78
CA PHE A 476 -12.46 7.74 3.95
C PHE A 476 -11.28 6.84 4.26
N ALA A 477 -10.58 6.38 3.23
CA ALA A 477 -9.30 5.68 3.32
C ALA A 477 -8.27 6.46 2.48
N GLY A 478 -7.11 6.78 3.07
CA GLY A 478 -6.08 7.55 2.35
C GLY A 478 -4.75 7.65 3.08
N ASP A 479 -3.72 8.13 2.40
CA ASP A 479 -2.37 8.36 2.93
C ASP A 479 -1.91 9.77 2.56
N LEU A 480 -1.73 10.66 3.54
CA LEU A 480 -1.28 12.03 3.27
C LEU A 480 0.11 12.09 2.60
N GLY A 481 0.96 11.08 2.78
CA GLY A 481 2.26 10.98 2.12
C GLY A 481 2.19 10.53 0.65
N GLN A 482 0.99 10.22 0.14
CA GLN A 482 0.78 9.81 -1.26
C GLN A 482 -0.09 10.80 -2.04
N ARG A 483 -0.24 12.05 -1.58
CA ARG A 483 -1.07 13.06 -2.25
C ARG A 483 -0.33 13.71 -3.42
N ILE A 484 -0.57 13.22 -4.63
CA ILE A 484 0.17 13.66 -5.83
C ILE A 484 -0.68 14.45 -6.83
N PHE A 485 -2.00 14.53 -6.63
CA PHE A 485 -2.91 15.16 -7.60
C PHE A 485 -3.59 16.45 -7.13
N GLN A 486 -3.69 16.69 -5.82
CA GLN A 486 -4.46 17.81 -5.25
C GLN A 486 -3.68 18.65 -4.25
N GLN A 487 -3.96 19.95 -4.23
CA GLN A 487 -3.47 20.85 -3.19
C GLN A 487 -4.16 20.56 -1.83
N PRO A 488 -3.47 20.79 -0.69
CA PRO A 488 -4.10 20.67 0.63
C PRO A 488 -5.25 21.68 0.81
N PHE A 489 -6.35 21.23 1.39
CA PHE A 489 -7.46 22.10 1.82
C PHE A 489 -8.13 21.57 3.09
N SER A 490 -8.87 22.45 3.77
CA SER A 490 -9.59 22.12 5.01
C SER A 490 -10.85 21.31 4.70
N TRP A 491 -10.89 20.04 5.13
CA TRP A 491 -12.07 19.19 5.05
C TRP A 491 -13.14 19.65 6.05
N LYS A 492 -12.70 20.11 7.22
CA LYS A 492 -13.57 20.67 8.26
C LYS A 492 -14.38 21.87 7.75
N SER A 493 -13.79 22.72 6.92
CA SER A 493 -14.48 23.88 6.32
C SER A 493 -15.66 23.48 5.43
N LEU A 494 -15.67 22.24 4.92
CA LEU A 494 -16.75 21.68 4.10
C LEU A 494 -17.68 20.76 4.90
N GLY A 495 -17.59 20.76 6.24
CA GLY A 495 -18.44 19.97 7.11
C GLY A 495 -17.96 18.54 7.37
N VAL A 496 -16.72 18.20 6.98
CA VAL A 496 -16.11 16.89 7.23
C VAL A 496 -15.10 16.98 8.37
N ASP A 497 -15.57 16.76 9.60
CA ASP A 497 -14.71 16.72 10.80
C ASP A 497 -14.42 15.27 11.20
N VAL A 498 -13.21 14.78 10.95
CA VAL A 498 -12.80 13.39 11.28
C VAL A 498 -12.09 13.28 12.63
N ARG A 499 -11.97 14.37 13.41
CA ARG A 499 -11.27 14.35 14.70
C ARG A 499 -11.94 13.37 15.66
N GLY A 500 -11.12 12.56 16.34
CA GLY A 500 -11.58 11.47 17.21
C GLY A 500 -12.18 10.26 16.47
N ARG A 501 -12.26 10.30 15.14
CA ARG A 501 -12.77 9.24 14.25
C ARG A 501 -11.79 8.88 13.12
N SER A 502 -10.56 9.37 13.23
CA SER A 502 -9.45 9.00 12.35
C SER A 502 -8.55 7.98 13.05
N ARG A 503 -8.10 6.95 12.35
CA ARG A 503 -7.11 5.99 12.85
C ARG A 503 -6.01 5.75 11.83
N THR A 504 -4.76 5.74 12.29
CA THR A 504 -3.59 5.38 11.47
C THR A 504 -3.29 3.89 11.63
N LEU A 505 -3.21 3.17 10.51
CA LEU A 505 -2.74 1.79 10.42
C LEU A 505 -1.20 1.78 10.41
N ARG A 506 -0.60 0.88 11.18
CA ARG A 506 0.86 0.83 11.40
C ARG A 506 1.54 -0.36 10.72
N VAL A 507 0.84 -1.47 10.55
CA VAL A 507 1.42 -2.70 10.00
C VAL A 507 1.33 -2.68 8.47
N ASN A 508 2.47 -2.77 7.80
CA ASN A 508 2.65 -2.83 6.35
C ASN A 508 2.79 -4.30 5.91
N TYR A 509 1.90 -4.73 5.02
CA TYR A 509 1.83 -6.11 4.52
C TYR A 509 2.38 -6.25 3.09
N ARG A 510 2.80 -5.15 2.46
CA ARG A 510 3.11 -5.10 1.03
C ARG A 510 4.55 -4.77 0.72
N THR A 511 5.20 -3.90 1.47
CA THR A 511 6.55 -3.44 1.13
C THR A 511 7.51 -3.96 2.17
N SER A 512 8.66 -4.49 1.75
CA SER A 512 9.68 -4.97 2.68
C SER A 512 10.15 -3.86 3.60
N HIS A 513 10.64 -4.24 4.79
CA HIS A 513 11.18 -3.27 5.74
C HIS A 513 12.25 -2.36 5.10
N GLN A 514 13.17 -2.93 4.32
CA GLN A 514 14.29 -2.21 3.70
C GLN A 514 13.81 -1.19 2.66
N ILE A 515 12.87 -1.58 1.79
CA ILE A 515 12.30 -0.67 0.79
C ILE A 515 11.52 0.45 1.47
N ARG A 516 10.67 0.10 2.45
CA ARG A 516 9.88 1.08 3.18
C ARG A 516 10.76 2.07 3.92
N SER A 517 11.72 1.59 4.71
CA SER A 517 12.60 2.42 5.51
C SER A 517 13.47 3.35 4.65
N GLN A 518 13.90 2.92 3.46
CA GLN A 518 14.59 3.80 2.52
C GLN A 518 13.63 4.85 1.94
N ALA A 519 12.46 4.42 1.45
CA ALA A 519 11.50 5.33 0.83
C ALA A 519 10.94 6.36 1.82
N ASP A 520 10.69 5.98 3.08
CA ASP A 520 10.18 6.88 4.12
C ASP A 520 11.14 8.06 4.39
N ARG A 521 12.44 7.97 4.05
CA ARG A 521 13.40 9.08 4.14
C ARG A 521 13.11 10.23 3.19
N LEU A 522 12.39 9.98 2.09
CA LEU A 522 11.95 11.02 1.15
C LEU A 522 10.93 11.99 1.79
N LEU A 523 10.26 11.55 2.86
CA LEU A 523 9.20 12.27 3.53
C LEU A 523 9.59 12.63 4.96
N GLY A 524 8.99 13.68 5.50
CA GLY A 524 9.13 13.98 6.93
C GLY A 524 8.52 12.88 7.81
N PRO A 525 9.01 12.69 9.05
CA PRO A 525 8.50 11.68 9.99
C PRO A 525 7.03 11.90 10.37
N THR A 526 6.57 13.15 10.26
CA THR A 526 5.17 13.53 10.47
C THR A 526 4.65 14.31 9.28
N VAL A 527 3.41 14.00 8.88
CA VAL A 527 2.69 14.75 7.84
C VAL A 527 1.43 15.34 8.46
N THR A 528 1.23 16.64 8.28
CA THR A 528 0.08 17.36 8.84
C THR A 528 -0.82 17.86 7.72
N ASP A 529 -2.14 17.64 7.86
CA ASP A 529 -3.12 18.19 6.92
C ASP A 529 -3.49 19.65 7.21
N ALA A 530 -4.30 20.25 6.33
CA ALA A 530 -4.72 21.65 6.46
C ALA A 530 -5.62 21.92 7.68
N ASP A 531 -6.16 20.88 8.32
CA ASP A 531 -6.99 20.97 9.52
C ASP A 531 -6.16 20.75 10.81
N GLY A 532 -4.86 20.52 10.68
CA GLY A 532 -3.94 20.28 11.80
C GLY A 532 -3.95 18.85 12.30
N ASN A 533 -4.52 17.88 11.57
CA ASN A 533 -4.41 16.48 11.92
C ASN A 533 -3.04 15.96 11.47
N THR A 534 -2.29 15.38 12.40
CA THR A 534 -0.95 14.84 12.14
C THR A 534 -0.98 13.32 12.03
N GLU A 535 -0.27 12.80 11.04
CA GLU A 535 0.00 11.38 10.84
C GLU A 535 1.49 11.12 11.12
N ASP A 536 1.75 10.34 12.16
CA ASP A 536 3.09 9.82 12.45
C ASP A 536 3.36 8.59 11.58
N ARG A 537 4.46 8.65 10.81
CA ARG A 537 4.89 7.60 9.89
C ARG A 537 6.04 6.76 10.46
N SER A 538 6.68 7.21 11.53
CA SER A 538 7.85 6.54 12.11
C SER A 538 7.50 5.20 12.76
N ASP A 539 6.27 5.07 13.25
CA ASP A 539 5.72 3.86 13.88
C ASP A 539 5.33 2.73 12.90
N ALA A 540 5.53 2.91 11.58
CA ALA A 540 5.14 1.88 10.63
C ALA A 540 6.10 0.67 10.66
N VAL A 541 5.56 -0.55 10.70
CA VAL A 541 6.33 -1.80 10.76
C VAL A 541 5.97 -2.68 9.56
N SER A 542 6.96 -3.22 8.87
CA SER A 542 6.72 -4.17 7.77
C SER A 542 6.80 -5.61 8.29
N VAL A 543 5.87 -6.45 7.84
CA VAL A 543 5.78 -7.85 8.32
C VAL A 543 6.84 -8.78 7.72
N PHE A 544 7.67 -8.28 6.79
CA PHE A 544 8.73 -9.06 6.16
C PHE A 544 9.93 -8.20 5.78
N ASN A 545 11.09 -8.84 5.71
CA ASN A 545 12.35 -8.28 5.21
C ASN A 545 12.55 -8.64 3.73
N GLY A 546 13.36 -7.84 3.04
CA GLY A 546 13.80 -8.05 1.67
C GLY A 546 15.23 -7.54 1.48
N PRO A 547 15.80 -7.69 0.28
CA PRO A 547 17.09 -7.08 -0.03
C PRO A 547 17.01 -5.55 0.09
N PRO A 548 18.12 -4.89 0.45
CA PRO A 548 18.18 -3.44 0.42
C PRO A 548 17.94 -2.90 -1.00
N PRO A 549 17.23 -1.76 -1.16
CA PRO A 549 17.13 -1.09 -2.45
C PRO A 549 18.51 -0.79 -3.02
N SER A 550 18.66 -0.97 -4.33
CA SER A 550 19.87 -0.53 -5.04
C SER A 550 19.67 0.88 -5.55
N LEU A 551 20.55 1.81 -5.16
CA LEU A 551 20.59 3.18 -5.64
C LEU A 551 21.85 3.35 -6.49
N ARG A 552 21.72 3.83 -7.73
CA ARG A 552 22.84 3.94 -8.66
C ARG A 552 22.81 5.28 -9.40
N VAL A 553 23.86 6.07 -9.23
CA VAL A 553 24.15 7.23 -10.08
C VAL A 553 25.15 6.81 -11.15
N LEU A 554 24.79 7.03 -12.41
CA LEU A 554 25.53 6.56 -13.58
C LEU A 554 26.00 7.72 -14.45
N SER A 555 26.91 7.44 -15.38
CA SER A 555 27.58 8.49 -16.16
C SER A 555 26.69 9.05 -17.25
N ASP A 556 25.91 8.17 -17.90
CA ASP A 556 25.00 8.54 -18.99
C ASP A 556 23.79 7.59 -19.11
N ALA A 557 22.83 7.96 -19.96
CA ALA A 557 21.59 7.23 -20.13
C ALA A 557 21.77 5.84 -20.78
N ALA A 558 22.85 5.61 -21.53
CA ALA A 558 23.14 4.31 -22.14
C ALA A 558 23.67 3.34 -21.09
N GLU A 559 24.57 3.79 -20.21
CA GLU A 559 25.03 3.06 -19.04
C GLU A 559 23.85 2.73 -18.11
N GLU A 560 22.93 3.68 -17.87
CA GLU A 560 21.71 3.42 -17.10
C GLU A 560 20.85 2.33 -17.71
N SER A 561 20.60 2.40 -19.01
CA SER A 561 19.78 1.40 -19.70
C SER A 561 20.41 0.00 -19.59
N ALA A 562 21.73 -0.10 -19.66
CA ALA A 562 22.46 -1.37 -19.51
C ALA A 562 22.36 -1.92 -18.06
N VAL A 563 22.58 -1.08 -17.05
CA VAL A 563 22.49 -1.49 -15.63
C VAL A 563 21.08 -1.96 -15.27
N VAL A 564 20.05 -1.26 -15.76
CA VAL A 564 18.67 -1.67 -15.52
C VAL A 564 18.33 -2.96 -16.28
N ALA A 565 18.84 -3.14 -17.51
CA ALA A 565 18.68 -4.38 -18.27
C ALA A 565 19.26 -5.58 -17.51
N ASP A 566 20.48 -5.45 -16.98
CA ASP A 566 21.13 -6.49 -16.18
C ASP A 566 20.32 -6.82 -14.92
N TRP A 567 19.84 -5.80 -14.21
CA TRP A 567 19.01 -6.00 -13.01
C TRP A 567 17.66 -6.67 -13.31
N LEU A 568 17.02 -6.33 -14.43
CA LEU A 568 15.80 -7.01 -14.88
C LEU A 568 16.07 -8.48 -15.23
N ALA A 569 17.20 -8.78 -15.88
CA ALA A 569 17.63 -10.15 -16.14
C ALA A 569 17.86 -10.93 -14.85
N GLU A 570 18.52 -10.33 -13.85
CA GLU A 570 18.70 -10.92 -12.52
C GLU A 570 17.36 -11.23 -11.83
N CYS A 571 16.39 -10.32 -11.93
CA CYS A 571 15.05 -10.53 -11.38
C CYS A 571 14.32 -11.69 -12.06
N ALA A 572 14.41 -11.77 -13.40
CA ALA A 572 13.83 -12.88 -14.16
C ALA A 572 14.50 -14.23 -13.81
N ASN A 573 15.83 -14.25 -13.70
CA ASN A 573 16.60 -15.43 -13.30
C ASN A 573 16.30 -15.85 -11.85
N ALA A 574 15.90 -14.92 -10.98
CA ALA A 574 15.42 -15.18 -9.63
C ALA A 574 13.97 -15.70 -9.57
N GLY A 575 13.31 -15.93 -10.71
CA GLY A 575 11.97 -16.50 -10.80
C GLY A 575 10.83 -15.50 -10.57
N ILE A 576 11.08 -14.20 -10.73
CA ILE A 576 10.01 -13.19 -10.76
C ILE A 576 9.38 -13.21 -12.16
N HIS A 577 8.05 -13.26 -12.26
CA HIS A 577 7.39 -13.26 -13.56
C HIS A 577 7.39 -11.86 -14.19
N LEU A 578 7.35 -11.77 -15.53
CA LEU A 578 7.44 -10.49 -16.25
C LEU A 578 6.34 -9.50 -15.86
N HIS A 579 5.10 -9.97 -15.71
CA HIS A 579 3.98 -9.15 -15.25
C HIS A 579 4.08 -8.68 -13.79
N GLU A 580 5.00 -9.26 -13.00
CA GLU A 580 5.31 -8.85 -11.63
C GLU A 580 6.47 -7.85 -11.59
N MET A 581 7.02 -7.44 -12.75
CA MET A 581 8.06 -6.44 -12.90
C MET A 581 7.51 -5.15 -13.52
N ALA A 582 8.05 -4.01 -13.08
CA ALA A 582 7.75 -2.74 -13.71
C ALA A 582 8.96 -1.80 -13.78
N VAL A 583 8.93 -0.92 -14.77
CA VAL A 583 9.85 0.20 -14.93
C VAL A 583 9.06 1.50 -14.91
N PHE A 584 9.39 2.38 -13.98
CA PHE A 584 8.74 3.68 -13.81
C PHE A 584 9.67 4.81 -14.17
N VAL A 585 9.12 5.80 -14.87
CA VAL A 585 9.80 7.05 -15.21
C VAL A 585 8.94 8.25 -14.85
N ARG A 586 9.55 9.41 -14.69
CA ARG A 586 8.82 10.61 -14.26
C ARG A 586 7.75 11.06 -15.25
N SER A 587 8.04 11.06 -16.55
CA SER A 587 7.14 11.58 -17.59
C SER A 587 7.26 10.80 -18.89
N GLY A 588 6.34 11.06 -19.83
CA GLY A 588 6.36 10.44 -21.17
C GLY A 588 7.68 10.66 -21.92
N ALA A 589 8.39 11.76 -21.64
CA ALA A 589 9.67 12.07 -22.30
C ALA A 589 10.78 11.05 -21.97
N GLN A 590 10.69 10.35 -20.84
CA GLN A 590 11.68 9.36 -20.41
C GLN A 590 11.30 7.91 -20.73
N ILE A 591 10.11 7.65 -21.29
CA ILE A 591 9.66 6.29 -21.61
C ILE A 591 10.63 5.57 -22.54
N GLY A 592 11.22 6.29 -23.51
CA GLY A 592 12.21 5.71 -24.42
C GLY A 592 13.44 5.12 -23.73
N ARG A 593 13.86 5.63 -22.56
CA ARG A 593 14.96 5.03 -21.76
C ARG A 593 14.55 3.70 -21.15
N ALA A 594 13.34 3.62 -20.63
CA ALA A 594 12.79 2.38 -20.08
C ALA A 594 12.62 1.31 -21.17
N GLU A 595 12.16 1.70 -22.36
CA GLU A 595 12.06 0.80 -23.51
C GLU A 595 13.44 0.30 -23.95
N GLU A 596 14.44 1.16 -23.97
CA GLU A 596 15.81 0.80 -24.35
C GLU A 596 16.41 -0.24 -23.39
N ALA A 597 16.24 -0.07 -22.08
CA ALA A 597 16.66 -1.07 -21.08
C ALA A 597 16.02 -2.45 -21.35
N LEU A 598 14.72 -2.48 -21.63
CA LEU A 598 13.99 -3.72 -21.93
C LEU A 598 14.42 -4.33 -23.28
N ARG A 599 14.75 -3.50 -24.27
CA ARG A 599 15.27 -3.92 -25.57
C ARG A 599 16.65 -4.58 -25.44
N ILE A 600 17.53 -4.07 -24.56
CA ILE A 600 18.87 -4.63 -24.33
C ILE A 600 18.78 -6.07 -23.79
N VAL A 601 17.92 -6.31 -22.79
CA VAL A 601 17.71 -7.65 -22.22
C VAL A 601 16.83 -8.55 -23.11
N GLY A 602 16.11 -7.97 -24.07
CA GLY A 602 15.21 -8.70 -24.97
C GLY A 602 13.90 -9.14 -24.30
N LEU A 603 13.48 -8.43 -23.25
CA LEU A 603 12.21 -8.71 -22.57
C LEU A 603 11.07 -7.92 -23.21
N PRO A 604 9.92 -8.57 -23.48
CA PRO A 604 8.75 -7.87 -23.99
C PRO A 604 8.20 -6.89 -22.96
N CYS A 605 7.79 -5.71 -23.41
CA CYS A 605 7.27 -4.65 -22.56
C CYS A 605 5.89 -4.16 -23.01
N ARG A 606 5.10 -3.67 -22.05
CA ARG A 606 3.82 -3.03 -22.29
C ARG A 606 3.84 -1.65 -21.65
N ILE A 607 3.70 -0.61 -22.46
CA ILE A 607 3.47 0.74 -21.94
C ILE A 607 2.03 0.81 -21.43
N LEU A 608 1.87 1.05 -20.14
CA LEU A 608 0.55 1.21 -19.54
C LEU A 608 0.00 2.59 -19.88
N ASP A 609 -1.25 2.60 -20.30
CA ASP A 609 -2.07 3.79 -20.50
C ASP A 609 -3.11 3.91 -19.37
N ASP A 610 -4.09 4.80 -19.54
CA ASP A 610 -5.18 5.03 -18.58
C ASP A 610 -6.13 3.83 -18.41
N HIS A 611 -5.89 2.69 -19.06
CA HIS A 611 -6.63 1.44 -18.80
C HIS A 611 -5.87 0.47 -17.91
N VAL A 612 -4.56 0.71 -17.66
CA VAL A 612 -3.73 0.03 -16.65
C VAL A 612 -3.95 -1.49 -16.62
N ALA A 613 -3.91 -2.11 -17.80
CA ALA A 613 -4.02 -3.56 -17.95
C ALA A 613 -2.62 -4.17 -17.99
N THR A 614 -2.27 -4.97 -16.97
CA THR A 614 -1.06 -5.79 -17.01
C THR A 614 -1.29 -7.03 -17.87
N GLU A 615 -0.27 -7.42 -18.63
CA GLU A 615 -0.31 -8.61 -19.48
C GLU A 615 0.66 -9.67 -18.91
N PRO A 616 0.25 -10.95 -18.77
CA PRO A 616 1.04 -11.98 -18.07
C PRO A 616 2.49 -12.16 -18.56
N GLU A 617 2.73 -11.88 -19.84
CA GLU A 617 4.02 -12.09 -20.51
C GLU A 617 4.81 -10.80 -20.76
N HIS A 618 4.40 -9.64 -20.21
CA HIS A 618 5.07 -8.36 -20.46
C HIS A 618 5.52 -7.67 -19.18
N VAL A 619 6.68 -7.01 -19.22
CA VAL A 619 7.09 -6.05 -18.19
C VAL A 619 6.31 -4.75 -18.36
N SER A 620 5.78 -4.22 -17.26
CA SER A 620 5.00 -2.98 -17.30
C SER A 620 5.90 -1.74 -17.34
N VAL A 621 5.67 -0.82 -18.26
CA VAL A 621 6.35 0.48 -18.32
C VAL A 621 5.32 1.59 -18.16
N CYS A 622 5.50 2.50 -17.21
CA CYS A 622 4.57 3.62 -17.07
C CYS A 622 5.19 4.84 -16.40
N THR A 623 4.44 5.95 -16.39
CA THR A 623 4.84 7.11 -15.60
C THR A 623 4.60 6.86 -14.11
N MET A 624 5.35 7.54 -13.24
CA MET A 624 5.16 7.47 -11.78
C MET A 624 3.73 7.80 -11.34
N HIS A 625 3.02 8.67 -12.09
CA HIS A 625 1.63 9.02 -11.79
C HIS A 625 0.68 7.84 -12.02
N LEU A 626 0.86 7.12 -13.13
CA LEU A 626 0.07 5.93 -13.46
C LEU A 626 0.41 4.73 -12.57
N ALA A 627 1.60 4.73 -11.95
CA ALA A 627 1.99 3.70 -10.99
C ALA A 627 1.11 3.68 -9.74
N LYS A 628 0.38 4.77 -9.43
CA LYS A 628 -0.45 4.85 -8.23
C LYS A 628 -1.52 3.76 -8.22
N GLY A 629 -1.53 2.98 -7.13
CA GLY A 629 -2.44 1.85 -6.92
C GLY A 629 -2.06 0.55 -7.64
N LEU A 630 -0.97 0.55 -8.43
CA LEU A 630 -0.35 -0.66 -8.93
C LEU A 630 0.57 -1.28 -7.89
N GLU A 631 0.91 -2.56 -8.08
CA GLU A 631 1.73 -3.35 -7.16
C GLU A 631 2.56 -4.35 -7.96
N PHE A 632 3.88 -4.38 -7.72
CA PHE A 632 4.82 -5.24 -8.43
C PHE A 632 5.83 -5.85 -7.45
N ARG A 633 6.35 -7.04 -7.75
CA ARG A 633 7.39 -7.66 -6.94
C ARG A 633 8.73 -6.97 -7.11
N ALA A 634 9.07 -6.59 -8.34
CA ALA A 634 10.28 -5.86 -8.67
C ALA A 634 9.94 -4.56 -9.42
N VAL A 635 10.49 -3.43 -8.96
CA VAL A 635 10.34 -2.13 -9.62
C VAL A 635 11.70 -1.50 -9.85
N ALA A 636 11.95 -1.05 -11.08
CA ALA A 636 13.01 -0.10 -11.40
C ALA A 636 12.41 1.30 -11.57
N VAL A 637 12.91 2.28 -10.81
CA VAL A 637 12.57 3.69 -10.98
C VAL A 637 13.75 4.36 -11.67
N MET A 638 13.58 4.73 -12.94
CA MET A 638 14.64 5.20 -13.82
C MET A 638 14.54 6.71 -14.09
N ALA A 639 15.65 7.27 -14.58
CA ALA A 639 15.78 8.67 -14.93
C ALA A 639 15.49 9.61 -13.75
N CYS A 640 15.96 9.25 -12.55
CA CYS A 640 15.98 10.12 -11.38
C CYS A 640 17.14 11.14 -11.48
N ASP A 641 17.16 11.87 -12.59
CA ASP A 641 18.19 12.86 -12.90
C ASP A 641 17.81 14.22 -12.31
N ASP A 642 18.79 15.12 -12.20
CA ASP A 642 18.53 16.55 -12.00
C ASP A 642 17.61 17.08 -13.10
N GLU A 643 16.79 18.08 -12.77
CA GLU A 643 15.75 18.67 -13.62
C GLU A 643 14.60 17.74 -14.07
N ILE A 644 14.75 16.42 -14.00
CA ILE A 644 13.69 15.45 -14.29
C ILE A 644 12.82 15.25 -13.05
N ILE A 645 13.43 14.96 -11.90
CA ILE A 645 12.74 14.87 -10.63
C ILE A 645 13.58 15.56 -9.55
N PRO A 646 13.11 16.66 -8.93
CA PRO A 646 11.87 17.38 -9.22
C PRO A 646 11.85 17.96 -10.64
N LEU A 647 10.67 17.97 -11.26
CA LEU A 647 10.53 18.47 -12.64
C LEU A 647 10.81 19.98 -12.73
N GLN A 648 11.87 20.36 -13.45
CA GLN A 648 12.34 21.75 -13.58
C GLN A 648 11.26 22.70 -14.11
N GLU A 649 10.46 22.23 -15.07
CA GLU A 649 9.35 23.02 -15.61
C GLU A 649 8.34 23.42 -14.51
N ARG A 650 8.17 22.62 -13.44
CA ARG A 650 7.31 23.02 -12.32
C ARG A 650 7.99 24.08 -11.46
N ILE A 651 9.29 23.94 -11.21
CA ILE A 651 10.09 24.86 -10.38
C ILE A 651 10.13 26.26 -10.99
N GLU A 652 10.42 26.38 -12.28
CA GLU A 652 10.54 27.68 -12.97
C GLU A 652 9.24 28.50 -13.02
N THR A 653 8.12 27.87 -12.67
CA THR A 653 6.78 28.46 -12.78
C THR A 653 6.25 29.00 -11.49
N VAL A 654 6.96 28.67 -10.42
CA VAL A 654 6.67 29.10 -9.09
C VAL A 654 6.97 30.59 -8.98
N GLY A 655 5.98 31.35 -8.51
CA GLY A 655 6.13 32.79 -8.27
C GLY A 655 6.75 33.13 -6.91
N ASP A 656 6.82 32.18 -5.97
CA ASP A 656 7.33 32.40 -4.60
C ASP A 656 7.86 31.13 -3.89
N ASP A 657 8.63 31.31 -2.82
CA ASP A 657 9.26 30.22 -2.05
C ASP A 657 8.28 29.23 -1.38
N GLY A 658 7.02 29.62 -1.15
CA GLY A 658 6.00 28.76 -0.55
C GLY A 658 5.44 27.75 -1.53
N ASP A 659 5.09 28.24 -2.71
CA ASP A 659 4.68 27.43 -3.85
C ASP A 659 5.84 26.50 -4.27
N LEU A 660 7.10 26.91 -4.07
CA LEU A 660 8.29 26.10 -4.35
C LEU A 660 8.35 24.87 -3.45
N GLN A 661 8.23 25.07 -2.14
CA GLN A 661 8.24 23.96 -1.18
C GLN A 661 7.11 22.96 -1.48
N GLU A 662 5.92 23.44 -1.84
CA GLU A 662 4.80 22.54 -2.18
C GLU A 662 5.08 21.71 -3.44
N VAL A 663 5.71 22.32 -4.47
CA VAL A 663 6.16 21.59 -5.66
C VAL A 663 7.16 20.50 -5.27
N TYR A 664 8.16 20.85 -4.46
CA TYR A 664 9.16 19.90 -3.96
C TYR A 664 8.52 18.77 -3.15
N ASP A 665 7.65 19.08 -2.19
CA ASP A 665 6.94 18.10 -1.38
C ASP A 665 6.13 17.14 -2.25
N THR A 666 5.44 17.66 -3.28
CA THR A 666 4.65 16.84 -4.20
C THR A 666 5.52 15.95 -5.08
N GLU A 667 6.66 16.43 -5.58
CA GLU A 667 7.61 15.63 -6.37
C GLU A 667 8.31 14.56 -5.49
N ARG A 668 8.60 14.85 -4.22
CA ARG A 668 9.07 13.86 -3.24
C ARG A 668 8.03 12.77 -3.00
N GLN A 669 6.77 13.16 -2.82
CA GLN A 669 5.66 12.23 -2.68
C GLN A 669 5.46 11.37 -3.94
N LEU A 670 5.71 11.91 -5.12
CA LEU A 670 5.68 11.15 -6.37
C LEU A 670 6.76 10.06 -6.41
N LEU A 671 8.00 10.39 -6.06
CA LEU A 671 9.08 9.40 -5.97
C LEU A 671 8.78 8.36 -4.89
N TYR A 672 8.29 8.79 -3.73
CA TYR A 672 7.84 7.90 -2.65
C TYR A 672 6.77 6.92 -3.13
N VAL A 673 5.75 7.40 -3.85
CA VAL A 673 4.69 6.56 -4.41
C VAL A 673 5.26 5.52 -5.36
N ALA A 674 6.20 5.90 -6.24
CA ALA A 674 6.86 5.00 -7.19
C ALA A 674 7.68 3.91 -6.49
N CYS A 675 8.55 4.29 -5.54
CA CYS A 675 9.38 3.35 -4.78
C CYS A 675 8.53 2.36 -3.96
N THR A 676 7.45 2.83 -3.35
CA THR A 676 6.58 1.99 -2.50
C THR A 676 5.61 1.08 -3.26
N ARG A 677 5.67 1.06 -4.61
CA ARG A 677 5.01 0.03 -5.41
C ARG A 677 5.78 -1.29 -5.46
N ALA A 678 7.06 -1.26 -5.14
CA ALA A 678 7.88 -2.45 -5.00
C ALA A 678 7.53 -3.23 -3.73
N ARG A 679 7.39 -4.55 -3.87
CA ARG A 679 7.24 -5.48 -2.75
C ARG A 679 8.58 -6.04 -2.30
N ASP A 680 9.31 -6.66 -3.23
CA ASP A 680 10.48 -7.50 -2.93
C ASP A 680 11.79 -6.80 -3.31
N ARG A 681 11.86 -6.19 -4.50
CA ARG A 681 13.09 -5.58 -5.03
C ARG A 681 12.83 -4.18 -5.60
N LEU A 682 13.70 -3.23 -5.24
CA LEU A 682 13.68 -1.87 -5.75
C LEU A 682 15.06 -1.49 -6.28
N LEU A 683 15.09 -0.98 -7.50
CA LEU A 683 16.23 -0.29 -8.10
C LEU A 683 15.82 1.16 -8.37
N VAL A 684 16.64 2.13 -7.98
CA VAL A 684 16.48 3.55 -8.34
C VAL A 684 17.75 4.00 -9.05
N THR A 685 17.61 4.55 -10.25
CA THR A 685 18.74 5.02 -11.05
C THR A 685 18.57 6.46 -11.51
N GLY A 686 19.69 7.17 -11.59
CA GLY A 686 19.78 8.50 -12.21
C GLY A 686 21.15 8.67 -12.86
N THR A 687 21.27 9.64 -13.74
CA THR A 687 22.54 10.02 -14.38
C THR A 687 23.10 11.29 -13.78
N ALA A 688 24.42 11.44 -13.70
CA ALA A 688 25.05 12.63 -13.14
C ALA A 688 24.85 13.88 -14.03
N PRO A 689 24.42 15.04 -13.49
CA PRO A 689 24.00 15.27 -12.10
C PRO A 689 22.66 14.60 -11.78
N ALA A 690 22.63 13.82 -10.69
CA ALA A 690 21.45 13.09 -10.25
C ALA A 690 20.50 13.99 -9.45
N SER A 691 19.26 13.53 -9.29
CA SER A 691 18.26 14.18 -8.43
C SER A 691 18.76 14.30 -7.00
N GLU A 692 18.56 15.46 -6.38
CA GLU A 692 18.80 15.66 -4.94
C GLU A 692 18.00 14.68 -4.06
N PHE A 693 16.86 14.15 -4.56
CA PHE A 693 16.06 13.17 -3.83
C PHE A 693 16.74 11.80 -3.74
N MET A 694 17.77 11.54 -4.56
CA MET A 694 18.59 10.34 -4.40
C MET A 694 19.47 10.40 -3.15
N ASP A 695 19.99 11.59 -2.81
CA ASP A 695 20.80 11.78 -1.59
C ASP A 695 19.95 11.55 -0.33
N ASP A 696 18.69 12.00 -0.36
CA ASP A 696 17.74 11.76 0.74
C ASP A 696 17.43 10.29 0.93
N LEU A 697 17.39 9.50 -0.15
CA LEU A 697 17.25 8.05 -0.06
C LEU A 697 18.49 7.45 0.60
N GLU A 698 19.71 7.81 0.19
CA GLU A 698 20.97 7.25 0.72
C GLU A 698 21.15 7.54 2.23
N GLY A 699 20.61 8.65 2.72
CA GLY A 699 20.69 9.07 4.12
C GLY A 699 22.02 9.76 4.39
N SER A 700 22.03 11.07 4.17
CA SER A 700 23.19 11.96 4.41
C SER A 700 23.41 12.29 5.88
#